data_AF-A0A428TH05-F1
#
_entry.id   AF-A0A428TH05-F1
#
_cell.length_a   1.000
_cell.length_b   1.000
_cell.length_c   1.000
_cell.angle_alpha   90.00
_cell.angle_beta   90.00
_cell.angle_gamma   90.00
#
_symmetry.space_group_name_H-M   'P 1'
#
loop_
_entity.id
_entity.type
_entity.pdbx_description
1 polymer ?
#
loop_
_entity_poly.entity_id
_entity_poly.type
_entity_poly.pdbx_seq_one_letter_code
_entity_poly.pdbx_strand_id
1 'polypeptide(L)'
;MMPDLKIIKPQSDPPHFYSFQQYTSRPNSFARLFDSCMEEYRRASDVDEIDGTIDHLGDALEPGTGINVAQALLRLAAAYAEKRRRTGTTVDQYASAVMLREASCAIPDDDAEKAVVLDLAATANMQLSVETDDLDDISLALQLLENILHVDSETELRATVLEYLGTFRHTLSKITHDNNILDEAIRNQKESLNLTPTSTRDWEWRCTLLVRASQTRFDTMREMEHLQTLIEHRELLLKNLPHDHPDKTTQEILYAGNCCERAIRTGDQATLERAIEISDSLLFRLPDDHPQRGFALFHQARAYAAMHDITWDMAFLDIAVREFSDGLRRIPKGTRGRQGWVQHASKVAQTLYIKNKESESLEMVSSVVEEELEYLPDNWEGRGETLRLLATVGFYRCERNREAAVLAEAIRRFEELLAQMPSDDPSREDEESRLAFLHVMEKCSQGEFVPSVKPDSELKLDADLEASVKEMKDCFGPIPGLLDSPALAYDFRYDMTGDEADLDQAIQLYNTSLSGTPEGSENKPRLLHSIGTCYFRKYMGRNALTDLTTAVRYLEQALDESPNDTNSLDYAHLDDAITTFQKSLQIAKLHGMAASGLLMNLAEAHDRRYELHGKDEDWKQQIQCLGDFLHEQSEEKDPRYRWKCFERLGQAYHEYLEKAVADSRQNTDRSSHADEELFEIYASLEDWPRAFRSASAMISHLLASARCAGLASGAAAVALRAGESPYTALRLLESGRGIMINSLLGLRSDVDELRRDHPEEAEQYLKLRNQVDSVRPGLSHPAAAWLPVHQPDYRHGAAQALEKAIQDIRTLSGFESFLEGPSEEDMKAAATEGPIIVINVSKYGCDAIIIKTDNLIRHSFSKVTMADIQREAVDATNMSSRVLEWLWDEIAKPVLDKLDSLTTCSEGGSWPHVRWVTTGPLSRLPLHAAGYHLSSRHLGRTVIDRVISSYSVSLTALVQSRKSIQDQIKLEREPAVYRKPESVVLIAMEELYNAPEEARQIANICRSMSISRPESSRQQVLEALKCCDIFHFAGHGTSNDEDPSESSLKLMYPDRLTVSNLFEINLHKRRPFLAYLSACSTGEVKQDDFIDEGLHLISAFQIAGFHHVIGTLWEVRDETCLRAAASVYKSMHVDGMSHGSVAEALHYATRQLRGEWVARDSESRGQLKYQNREGKIEEKTGETRKGRFVEEGPLFWVPYVHYGM
;
A
#
# COMPACT_ATOMS: atom_id res chain seq x y z
N MET A 1 -35.80 7.78 5.49
CA MET A 1 -36.15 9.13 5.01
C MET A 1 -34.99 9.66 4.19
N MET A 2 -35.04 9.62 2.85
CA MET A 2 -34.07 10.37 2.05
C MET A 2 -34.37 11.86 2.24
N PRO A 3 -33.37 12.72 2.52
CA PRO A 3 -33.60 14.15 2.47
C PRO A 3 -34.00 14.47 1.03
N ASP A 4 -35.26 14.82 0.81
CA ASP A 4 -35.68 15.56 -0.36
C ASP A 4 -34.70 16.72 -0.52
N LEU A 5 -33.77 16.61 -1.47
CA LEU A 5 -33.15 17.74 -2.15
C LEU A 5 -34.31 18.49 -2.82
N LYS A 6 -35.08 19.22 -2.02
CA LYS A 6 -35.91 20.31 -2.51
C LYS A 6 -34.90 21.29 -3.08
N ILE A 7 -34.69 21.16 -4.38
CA ILE A 7 -34.62 22.28 -5.29
C ILE A 7 -33.62 23.29 -4.74
N ILE A 8 -32.35 23.11 -5.11
CA ILE A 8 -31.65 24.28 -5.64
C ILE A 8 -32.68 24.87 -6.60
N LYS A 9 -33.38 25.94 -6.17
CA LYS A 9 -34.05 26.81 -7.12
C LYS A 9 -32.96 27.05 -8.13
N PRO A 10 -33.16 26.77 -9.43
CA PRO A 10 -32.27 27.32 -10.42
C PRO A 10 -32.32 28.84 -10.21
N GLN A 11 -31.45 29.36 -9.35
CA GLN A 11 -30.93 30.69 -9.50
C GLN A 11 -30.18 30.58 -10.82
N SER A 12 -30.68 31.30 -11.82
CA SER A 12 -30.37 31.19 -13.25
C SER A 12 -31.02 29.99 -13.96
N ASP A 13 -32.34 29.98 -13.99
CA ASP A 13 -33.12 30.34 -15.19
C ASP A 13 -34.51 29.68 -15.05
N PRO A 14 -35.61 30.35 -15.45
CA PRO A 14 -36.83 29.60 -15.72
C PRO A 14 -36.44 28.45 -16.65
N PRO A 15 -37.00 27.23 -16.50
CA PRO A 15 -36.81 26.19 -17.51
C PRO A 15 -37.01 26.86 -18.86
N HIS A 16 -36.27 26.47 -19.90
CA HIS A 16 -36.51 26.92 -21.28
C HIS A 16 -38.01 26.75 -21.59
N PHE A 17 -38.82 27.72 -21.17
CA PHE A 17 -40.15 27.98 -21.60
C PHE A 17 -39.83 28.53 -22.96
N TYR A 18 -39.79 27.62 -23.93
CA TYR A 18 -39.66 27.99 -25.31
C TYR A 18 -40.67 29.10 -25.52
N SER A 19 -40.14 30.30 -25.67
CA SER A 19 -40.78 31.33 -26.45
C SER A 19 -41.25 30.63 -27.72
N PHE A 20 -42.40 31.02 -28.25
CA PHE A 20 -42.95 30.51 -29.50
C PHE A 20 -41.94 30.49 -30.69
N GLN A 21 -40.72 31.04 -30.51
CA GLN A 21 -39.58 31.10 -31.41
C GLN A 21 -39.03 29.77 -31.96
N GLN A 22 -39.36 28.59 -31.43
CA GLN A 22 -38.90 27.33 -32.05
C GLN A 22 -39.69 26.90 -33.29
N TYR A 23 -40.78 27.60 -33.64
CA TYR A 23 -41.49 27.36 -34.92
C TYR A 23 -40.79 27.96 -36.15
N THR A 24 -39.65 28.63 -35.97
CA THR A 24 -38.95 29.36 -37.04
C THR A 24 -38.37 28.49 -38.16
N SER A 25 -38.26 27.17 -37.97
CA SER A 25 -37.80 26.24 -39.02
C SER A 25 -38.93 25.58 -39.83
N ARG A 26 -40.20 25.75 -39.46
CA ARG A 26 -41.35 25.11 -40.16
C ARG A 26 -42.07 26.10 -41.10
N PRO A 27 -42.49 25.67 -42.30
CA PRO A 27 -43.32 26.47 -43.20
C PRO A 27 -44.82 26.40 -42.85
N ASN A 28 -45.17 26.57 -41.57
CA ASN A 28 -46.56 26.46 -41.12
C ASN A 28 -47.19 27.86 -41.04
N SER A 29 -48.36 28.02 -41.64
CA SER A 29 -48.96 29.35 -41.87
C SER A 29 -49.53 29.95 -40.58
N PHE A 30 -50.14 29.12 -39.73
CA PHE A 30 -50.74 29.57 -38.46
C PHE A 30 -49.74 29.88 -37.34
N ALA A 31 -48.65 29.11 -37.20
CA ALA A 31 -47.59 29.45 -36.23
C ALA A 31 -46.91 30.79 -36.57
N ARG A 32 -46.56 30.98 -37.85
CA ARG A 32 -46.01 32.25 -38.34
C ARG A 32 -46.99 33.41 -38.18
N LEU A 33 -48.29 33.16 -38.37
CA LEU A 33 -49.32 34.15 -38.13
C LEU A 33 -49.35 34.56 -36.65
N PHE A 34 -49.37 33.58 -35.74
CA PHE A 34 -49.37 33.85 -34.30
C PHE A 34 -48.13 34.62 -33.87
N ASP A 35 -46.93 34.21 -34.31
CA ASP A 35 -45.67 34.90 -34.02
C ASP A 35 -45.61 36.32 -34.61
N SER A 36 -46.05 36.48 -35.86
CA SER A 36 -46.12 37.78 -36.52
C SER A 36 -47.05 38.73 -35.77
N CYS A 37 -48.18 38.24 -35.28
CA CYS A 37 -49.11 39.04 -34.49
C CYS A 37 -48.55 39.34 -33.10
N MET A 38 -47.88 38.39 -32.45
CA MET A 38 -47.14 38.65 -31.20
C MET A 38 -46.08 39.75 -31.39
N GLU A 39 -45.35 39.76 -32.50
CA GLU A 39 -44.41 40.85 -32.81
C GLU A 39 -45.09 42.18 -33.11
N GLU A 40 -46.20 42.17 -33.85
CA GLU A 40 -46.99 43.36 -34.15
C GLU A 40 -47.49 44.02 -32.85
N TYR A 41 -48.13 43.25 -31.96
CA TYR A 41 -48.63 43.74 -30.68
C TYR A 41 -47.51 44.09 -29.70
N ARG A 42 -46.33 43.48 -29.83
CA ARG A 42 -45.14 43.92 -29.08
C ARG A 42 -44.70 45.33 -29.47
N ARG A 43 -44.92 45.75 -30.72
CA ARG A 43 -44.61 47.12 -31.20
C ARG A 43 -45.68 48.15 -30.81
N ALA A 44 -46.86 47.73 -30.33
CA ALA A 44 -47.90 48.63 -29.85
C ALA A 44 -47.40 49.50 -28.67
N SER A 45 -47.84 50.75 -28.64
CA SER A 45 -47.33 51.81 -27.75
C SER A 45 -47.77 51.60 -26.31
N ASP A 46 -49.01 51.14 -26.11
CA ASP A 46 -49.66 50.95 -24.81
C ASP A 46 -50.70 49.81 -24.87
N VAL A 47 -51.19 49.36 -23.72
CA VAL A 47 -52.20 48.30 -23.57
C VAL A 47 -53.54 48.69 -24.21
N ASP A 48 -53.90 49.98 -24.20
CA ASP A 48 -55.13 50.49 -24.83
C ASP A 48 -55.20 50.20 -26.35
N GLU A 49 -54.06 50.17 -27.03
CA GLU A 49 -53.97 49.84 -28.46
C GLU A 49 -54.20 48.33 -28.71
N ILE A 50 -53.81 47.49 -27.76
CA ILE A 50 -54.08 46.06 -27.76
C ILE A 50 -55.57 45.82 -27.45
N ASP A 51 -56.14 46.54 -26.48
CA ASP A 51 -57.56 46.44 -26.12
C ASP A 51 -58.48 46.86 -27.28
N GLY A 52 -58.16 47.96 -27.97
CA GLY A 52 -58.90 48.35 -29.18
C GLY A 52 -58.81 47.31 -30.31
N THR A 53 -57.70 46.56 -30.38
CA THR A 53 -57.56 45.46 -31.35
C THR A 53 -58.38 44.23 -30.93
N ILE A 54 -58.42 43.93 -29.63
CA ILE A 54 -59.23 42.85 -29.07
C ILE A 54 -60.72 43.11 -29.34
N ASP A 55 -61.21 44.33 -29.08
CA ASP A 55 -62.59 44.72 -29.33
C ASP A 55 -62.94 44.59 -30.83
N HIS A 56 -62.07 45.11 -31.71
CA HIS A 56 -62.30 45.05 -33.15
C HIS A 56 -62.32 43.62 -33.72
N LEU A 57 -61.41 42.77 -33.26
CA LEU A 57 -61.37 41.36 -33.68
C LEU A 57 -62.52 40.55 -33.05
N GLY A 58 -62.96 40.91 -31.85
CA GLY A 58 -64.13 40.33 -31.19
C GLY A 58 -65.42 40.60 -31.95
N ASP A 59 -65.66 41.85 -32.37
CA ASP A 59 -66.82 42.23 -33.19
C ASP A 59 -66.83 41.54 -34.56
N ALA A 60 -65.65 41.25 -35.12
CA ALA A 60 -65.49 40.62 -36.43
C ALA A 60 -65.86 39.12 -36.45
N LEU A 61 -65.97 38.47 -35.28
CA LEU A 61 -66.33 37.05 -35.12
C LEU A 61 -67.84 36.79 -35.15
N GLU A 62 -68.69 37.81 -35.32
CA GLU A 62 -70.14 37.62 -35.45
C GLU A 62 -70.52 36.79 -36.71
N PRO A 63 -71.58 35.96 -36.66
CA PRO A 63 -71.94 35.07 -37.77
C PRO A 63 -72.28 35.83 -39.06
N GLY A 64 -71.46 35.69 -40.11
CA GLY A 64 -71.73 36.20 -41.46
C GLY A 64 -70.66 37.08 -42.11
N THR A 65 -69.50 37.27 -41.47
CA THR A 65 -68.44 38.20 -41.90
C THR A 65 -67.43 37.64 -42.92
N GLY A 66 -67.48 36.35 -43.28
CA GLY A 66 -66.59 35.75 -44.29
C GLY A 66 -65.12 35.64 -43.89
N ILE A 67 -64.80 35.84 -42.61
CA ILE A 67 -63.45 35.76 -42.04
C ILE A 67 -63.11 34.31 -41.70
N ASN A 68 -61.85 33.90 -41.88
CA ASN A 68 -61.36 32.62 -41.40
C ASN A 68 -61.33 32.64 -39.86
N VAL A 69 -62.32 31.98 -39.25
CA VAL A 69 -62.55 31.96 -37.79
C VAL A 69 -61.30 31.52 -37.02
N ALA A 70 -60.57 30.52 -37.51
CA ALA A 70 -59.34 30.05 -36.87
C ALA A 70 -58.23 31.13 -36.87
N GLN A 71 -58.06 31.87 -37.98
CA GLN A 71 -57.07 32.95 -38.06
C GLN A 71 -57.42 34.12 -37.14
N ALA A 72 -58.71 34.48 -37.04
CA ALA A 72 -59.17 35.56 -36.16
C ALA A 72 -58.97 35.20 -34.67
N LEU A 73 -59.32 33.97 -34.28
CA LEU A 73 -59.12 33.47 -32.91
C LEU A 73 -57.63 33.39 -32.54
N LEU A 74 -56.75 33.00 -33.47
CA LEU A 74 -55.30 33.02 -33.23
C LEU A 74 -54.73 34.43 -33.02
N ARG A 75 -55.24 35.43 -33.76
CA ARG A 75 -54.85 36.84 -33.56
C ARG A 75 -55.31 37.37 -32.21
N LEU A 76 -56.54 37.04 -31.80
CA LEU A 76 -57.05 37.36 -30.46
C LEU A 76 -56.22 36.70 -29.37
N ALA A 77 -55.90 35.42 -29.53
CA ALA A 77 -55.04 34.70 -28.59
C ALA A 77 -53.67 35.37 -28.42
N ALA A 78 -53.05 35.81 -29.52
CA ALA A 78 -51.78 36.54 -29.51
C ALA A 78 -51.91 37.91 -28.81
N ALA A 79 -53.00 38.65 -29.07
CA ALA A 79 -53.28 39.92 -28.42
C ALA A 79 -53.41 39.75 -26.89
N TYR A 80 -54.19 38.76 -26.42
CA TYR A 80 -54.33 38.44 -25.00
C TYR A 80 -53.01 37.97 -24.36
N ALA A 81 -52.21 37.16 -25.06
CA ALA A 81 -50.91 36.70 -24.56
C ALA A 81 -49.92 37.87 -24.37
N GLU A 82 -49.85 38.79 -25.33
CA GLU A 82 -49.01 39.99 -25.24
C GLU A 82 -49.53 40.97 -24.19
N LYS A 83 -50.86 41.11 -24.06
CA LYS A 83 -51.48 41.90 -22.99
C LYS A 83 -51.05 41.37 -21.62
N ARG A 84 -51.19 40.06 -21.35
CA ARG A 84 -50.69 39.42 -20.13
C ARG A 84 -49.21 39.72 -19.89
N ARG A 85 -48.37 39.67 -20.92
CA ARG A 85 -46.93 39.95 -20.78
C ARG A 85 -46.67 41.38 -20.25
N ARG A 86 -47.56 42.33 -20.52
CA ARG A 86 -47.46 43.72 -20.06
C ARG A 86 -48.15 43.96 -18.72
N THR A 87 -49.28 43.31 -18.46
CA THR A 87 -50.14 43.55 -17.29
C THR A 87 -49.92 42.56 -16.14
N GLY A 88 -49.42 41.36 -16.42
CA GLY A 88 -49.25 40.27 -15.45
C GLY A 88 -50.56 39.60 -14.98
N THR A 89 -51.69 39.88 -15.65
CA THR A 89 -53.02 39.42 -15.24
C THR A 89 -53.32 37.99 -15.72
N THR A 90 -53.67 37.11 -14.79
CA THR A 90 -54.04 35.71 -15.07
C THR A 90 -55.30 35.58 -15.92
N VAL A 91 -56.21 36.56 -15.85
CA VAL A 91 -57.44 36.61 -16.68
C VAL A 91 -57.10 36.68 -18.17
N ASP A 92 -56.07 37.42 -18.55
CA ASP A 92 -55.65 37.52 -19.95
C ASP A 92 -54.96 36.23 -20.43
N GLN A 93 -54.28 35.49 -19.53
CA GLN A 93 -53.78 34.15 -19.85
C GLN A 93 -54.93 33.18 -20.11
N TYR A 94 -55.96 33.21 -19.26
CA TYR A 94 -57.14 32.39 -19.40
C TYR A 94 -57.84 32.69 -20.74
N ALA A 95 -58.03 33.97 -21.07
CA ALA A 95 -58.60 34.39 -22.35
C ALA A 95 -57.78 33.89 -23.54
N SER A 96 -56.44 34.03 -23.49
CA SER A 96 -55.56 33.51 -24.55
C SER A 96 -55.71 31.99 -24.72
N ALA A 97 -55.71 31.24 -23.60
CA ALA A 97 -55.89 29.78 -23.61
C ALA A 97 -57.26 29.36 -24.18
N VAL A 98 -58.35 30.08 -23.86
CA VAL A 98 -59.68 29.83 -24.42
C VAL A 98 -59.67 30.05 -25.95
N MET A 99 -59.14 31.18 -26.41
CA MET A 99 -59.11 31.52 -27.83
C MET A 99 -58.30 30.49 -28.65
N LEU A 100 -57.20 29.96 -28.10
CA LEU A 100 -56.41 28.90 -28.75
C LEU A 100 -57.19 27.58 -28.84
N ARG A 101 -57.96 27.21 -27.81
CA ARG A 101 -58.80 26.01 -27.86
C ARG A 101 -59.91 26.16 -28.89
N GLU A 102 -60.59 27.30 -28.92
CA GLU A 102 -61.63 27.57 -29.93
C GLU A 102 -61.04 27.59 -31.35
N ALA A 103 -59.85 28.16 -31.53
CA ALA A 103 -59.14 28.12 -32.80
C ALA A 103 -58.86 26.68 -33.25
N SER A 104 -58.46 25.79 -32.33
CA SER A 104 -58.23 24.38 -32.64
C SER A 104 -59.51 23.64 -33.07
N CYS A 105 -60.67 23.99 -32.50
CA CYS A 105 -61.97 23.43 -32.87
C CYS A 105 -62.44 23.90 -34.24
N ALA A 106 -62.02 25.10 -34.68
CA ALA A 106 -62.35 25.65 -35.99
C ALA A 106 -61.52 25.04 -37.14
N ILE A 107 -60.49 24.25 -36.83
CA ILE A 107 -59.61 23.59 -37.79
C ILE A 107 -60.03 22.11 -37.96
N PRO A 108 -60.20 21.61 -39.21
CA PRO A 108 -60.51 20.20 -39.48
C PRO A 108 -59.48 19.21 -38.91
N ASP A 109 -59.93 18.01 -38.53
CA ASP A 109 -59.05 16.97 -37.94
C ASP A 109 -57.97 16.45 -38.88
N ASP A 110 -58.15 16.58 -40.19
CA ASP A 110 -57.21 16.16 -41.24
C ASP A 110 -56.19 17.24 -41.62
N ASP A 111 -56.26 18.43 -41.01
CA ASP A 111 -55.34 19.53 -41.25
C ASP A 111 -54.12 19.43 -40.31
N ALA A 112 -52.93 19.32 -40.90
CA ALA A 112 -51.67 19.27 -40.16
C ALA A 112 -51.44 20.52 -39.29
N GLU A 113 -52.08 21.65 -39.62
CA GLU A 113 -51.99 22.86 -38.81
C GLU A 113 -52.80 22.78 -37.50
N LYS A 114 -53.71 21.82 -37.35
CA LYS A 114 -54.45 21.58 -36.10
C LYS A 114 -53.53 21.15 -34.96
N ALA A 115 -52.56 20.27 -35.23
CA ALA A 115 -51.59 19.81 -34.24
C ALA A 115 -50.78 20.98 -33.66
N VAL A 116 -50.43 21.95 -34.51
CA VAL A 116 -49.73 23.17 -34.11
C VAL A 116 -50.58 24.02 -33.17
N VAL A 117 -51.85 24.27 -33.50
CA VAL A 117 -52.73 25.08 -32.66
C VAL A 117 -53.06 24.37 -31.33
N LEU A 118 -53.19 23.05 -31.35
CA LEU A 118 -53.33 22.24 -30.13
C LEU A 118 -52.10 22.33 -29.23
N ASP A 119 -50.88 22.36 -29.79
CA ASP A 119 -49.64 22.56 -29.02
C ASP A 119 -49.58 23.95 -28.38
N LEU A 120 -49.96 25.00 -29.12
CA LEU A 120 -50.07 26.36 -28.57
C LEU A 120 -51.10 26.41 -27.43
N ALA A 121 -52.26 25.76 -27.62
CA ALA A 121 -53.30 25.67 -26.60
C ALA A 121 -52.80 24.91 -25.36
N ALA A 122 -52.15 23.76 -25.53
CA ALA A 122 -51.58 22.97 -24.45
C ALA A 122 -50.54 23.78 -23.65
N THR A 123 -49.67 24.52 -24.34
CA THR A 123 -48.66 25.39 -23.72
C THR A 123 -49.29 26.57 -22.97
N ALA A 124 -50.36 27.16 -23.48
CA ALA A 124 -51.07 28.23 -22.77
C ALA A 124 -51.76 27.72 -21.50
N ASN A 125 -52.39 26.53 -21.56
CA ASN A 125 -53.00 25.87 -20.40
C ASN A 125 -51.94 25.38 -19.40
N MET A 126 -50.75 25.00 -19.86
CA MET A 126 -49.59 24.72 -19.01
C MET A 126 -49.26 25.91 -18.11
N GLN A 127 -49.04 27.06 -18.71
CA GLN A 127 -48.66 28.27 -17.99
C GLN A 127 -49.76 28.71 -17.03
N LEU A 128 -51.02 28.53 -17.42
CA LEU A 128 -52.16 28.79 -16.56
C LEU A 128 -52.15 27.87 -15.33
N SER A 129 -51.95 26.57 -15.51
CA SER A 129 -51.92 25.60 -14.39
C SER A 129 -50.84 25.91 -13.35
N VAL A 130 -49.71 26.48 -13.75
CA VAL A 130 -48.64 26.90 -12.84
C VAL A 130 -49.05 28.11 -11.99
N GLU A 131 -49.93 28.97 -12.51
CA GLU A 131 -50.38 30.19 -11.84
C GLU A 131 -51.65 29.97 -11.00
N THR A 132 -52.55 29.09 -11.44
CA THR A 132 -53.84 28.82 -10.79
C THR A 132 -53.76 27.69 -9.77
N ASP A 133 -52.78 26.79 -9.90
CA ASP A 133 -52.70 25.52 -9.15
C ASP A 133 -53.99 24.68 -9.29
N ASP A 134 -54.72 24.88 -10.39
CA ASP A 134 -55.99 24.22 -10.68
C ASP A 134 -55.77 22.88 -11.41
N LEU A 135 -56.36 21.82 -10.86
CA LEU A 135 -56.31 20.47 -11.41
C LEU A 135 -57.05 20.35 -12.75
N ASP A 136 -58.07 21.19 -12.97
CA ASP A 136 -58.84 21.20 -14.21
C ASP A 136 -57.97 21.71 -15.37
N ASP A 137 -57.09 22.69 -15.12
CA ASP A 137 -56.15 23.20 -16.12
C ASP A 137 -55.08 22.17 -16.50
N ILE A 138 -54.58 21.39 -15.54
CA ILE A 138 -53.65 20.26 -15.80
C ILE A 138 -54.33 19.17 -16.63
N SER A 139 -55.56 18.81 -16.26
CA SER A 139 -56.34 17.78 -16.94
C SER A 139 -56.65 18.19 -18.39
N LEU A 140 -56.97 19.46 -18.60
CA LEU A 140 -57.23 20.02 -19.92
C LEU A 140 -55.95 20.07 -20.77
N ALA A 141 -54.82 20.46 -20.21
CA ALA A 141 -53.52 20.42 -20.90
C ALA A 141 -53.15 18.99 -21.33
N LEU A 142 -53.36 18.00 -20.46
CA LEU A 142 -53.15 16.59 -20.79
C LEU A 142 -54.04 16.13 -21.96
N GLN A 143 -55.32 16.46 -21.93
CA GLN A 143 -56.26 16.11 -23.01
C GLN A 143 -55.84 16.74 -24.35
N LEU A 144 -55.39 17.99 -24.34
CA LEU A 144 -54.91 18.67 -25.56
C LEU A 144 -53.65 17.99 -26.11
N LEU A 145 -52.69 17.63 -25.26
CA LEU A 145 -51.47 16.92 -25.66
C LEU A 145 -51.77 15.51 -26.19
N GLU A 146 -52.72 14.79 -25.60
CA GLU A 146 -53.18 13.49 -26.10
C GLU A 146 -53.81 13.62 -27.48
N ASN A 147 -54.60 14.67 -27.73
CA ASN A 147 -55.18 14.92 -29.06
C ASN A 147 -54.10 15.15 -30.13
N ILE A 148 -52.98 15.80 -29.79
CA ILE A 148 -51.86 15.99 -30.73
C ILE A 148 -51.30 14.64 -31.20
N LEU A 149 -51.14 13.67 -30.29
CA LEU A 149 -50.64 12.33 -30.64
C LEU A 149 -51.56 11.55 -31.58
N HIS A 150 -52.85 11.93 -31.69
CA HIS A 150 -53.80 11.32 -32.60
C HIS A 150 -53.77 11.94 -34.01
N VAL A 151 -53.36 13.20 -34.13
CA VAL A 151 -53.42 14.00 -35.36
C VAL A 151 -52.09 13.98 -36.13
N ASP A 152 -50.95 13.92 -35.45
CA ASP A 152 -49.63 14.01 -36.09
C ASP A 152 -48.78 12.72 -35.92
N SER A 153 -48.04 12.36 -36.97
CA SER A 153 -47.18 11.17 -37.07
C SER A 153 -45.68 11.49 -37.11
N GLU A 154 -45.29 12.77 -36.99
CA GLU A 154 -43.87 13.16 -36.99
C GLU A 154 -43.13 12.80 -35.70
N THR A 155 -41.93 12.24 -35.85
CA THR A 155 -41.12 11.66 -34.76
C THR A 155 -40.58 12.69 -33.75
N GLU A 156 -40.22 13.89 -34.21
CA GLU A 156 -39.60 14.92 -33.35
C GLU A 156 -40.64 15.65 -32.48
N LEU A 157 -41.77 16.05 -33.06
CA LEU A 157 -42.89 16.64 -32.31
C LEU A 157 -43.47 15.64 -31.31
N ARG A 158 -43.59 14.36 -31.69
CA ARG A 158 -44.03 13.28 -30.80
C ARG A 158 -43.15 13.17 -29.55
N ALA A 159 -41.83 13.29 -29.69
CA ALA A 159 -40.92 13.19 -28.55
C ALA A 159 -41.13 14.33 -27.53
N THR A 160 -41.38 15.55 -28.01
CA THR A 160 -41.67 16.73 -27.19
C THR A 160 -43.06 16.63 -26.53
N VAL A 161 -44.08 16.17 -27.25
CA VAL A 161 -45.42 15.95 -26.67
C VAL A 161 -45.39 14.89 -25.57
N LEU A 162 -44.65 13.80 -25.76
CA LEU A 162 -44.46 12.75 -24.74
C LEU A 162 -43.70 13.26 -23.51
N GLU A 163 -42.72 14.15 -23.70
CA GLU A 163 -42.00 14.81 -22.60
C GLU A 163 -42.97 15.65 -21.74
N TYR A 164 -43.81 16.46 -22.39
CA TYR A 164 -44.83 17.25 -21.70
C TYR A 164 -45.83 16.37 -20.97
N LEU A 165 -46.43 15.38 -21.65
CA LEU A 165 -47.34 14.43 -21.02
C LEU A 165 -46.70 13.74 -19.79
N GLY A 166 -45.44 13.31 -19.91
CA GLY A 166 -44.70 12.71 -18.81
C GLY A 166 -44.53 13.67 -17.63
N THR A 167 -44.19 14.93 -17.89
CA THR A 167 -43.98 15.96 -16.86
C THR A 167 -45.28 16.31 -16.14
N PHE A 168 -46.39 16.49 -16.86
CA PHE A 168 -47.68 16.79 -16.25
C PHE A 168 -48.24 15.62 -15.46
N ARG A 169 -48.17 14.40 -15.99
CA ARG A 169 -48.60 13.21 -15.24
C ARG A 169 -47.75 13.04 -13.99
N HIS A 170 -46.45 13.34 -14.03
CA HIS A 170 -45.61 13.34 -12.83
C HIS A 170 -46.08 14.36 -11.79
N THR A 171 -46.34 15.61 -12.19
CA THR A 171 -46.87 16.64 -11.29
C THR A 171 -48.25 16.25 -10.73
N LEU A 172 -49.16 15.80 -11.59
CA LEU A 172 -50.49 15.35 -11.19
C LEU A 172 -50.41 14.21 -10.19
N SER A 173 -49.54 13.22 -10.41
CA SER A 173 -49.34 12.10 -9.48
C SER A 173 -48.85 12.54 -8.09
N LYS A 174 -48.09 13.65 -7.99
CA LYS A 174 -47.69 14.20 -6.69
C LYS A 174 -48.83 14.86 -5.94
N ILE A 175 -49.79 15.44 -6.67
CA ILE A 175 -50.96 16.10 -6.07
C ILE A 175 -52.01 15.04 -5.69
N THR A 176 -52.33 14.13 -6.62
CA THR A 176 -53.36 13.10 -6.42
C THR A 176 -52.88 11.90 -5.62
N HIS A 177 -51.56 11.71 -5.49
CA HIS A 177 -50.93 10.53 -4.91
C HIS A 177 -51.30 9.22 -5.66
N ASP A 178 -51.64 9.31 -6.95
CA ASP A 178 -52.00 8.16 -7.79
C ASP A 178 -50.77 7.57 -8.52
N ASN A 179 -50.40 6.35 -8.13
CA ASN A 179 -49.27 5.63 -8.70
C ASN A 179 -49.50 5.18 -10.15
N ASN A 180 -50.74 5.01 -10.61
CA ASN A 180 -51.01 4.63 -12.00
C ASN A 180 -50.64 5.78 -12.95
N ILE A 181 -50.94 7.02 -12.54
CA ILE A 181 -50.57 8.23 -13.26
C ILE A 181 -49.04 8.39 -13.28
N LEU A 182 -48.36 8.05 -12.17
CA LEU A 182 -46.89 8.05 -12.12
C LEU A 182 -46.26 7.02 -13.07
N ASP A 183 -46.87 5.83 -13.20
CA ASP A 183 -46.41 4.79 -14.12
C ASP A 183 -46.60 5.19 -15.58
N GLU A 184 -47.70 5.88 -15.87
CA GLU A 184 -47.92 6.55 -17.15
C GLU A 184 -46.91 7.66 -17.42
N ALA A 185 -46.56 8.46 -16.41
CA ALA A 185 -45.52 9.48 -16.54
C ALA A 185 -44.17 8.87 -16.92
N ILE A 186 -43.75 7.81 -16.22
CA ILE A 186 -42.49 7.11 -16.50
C ILE A 186 -42.51 6.48 -17.91
N ARG A 187 -43.63 5.89 -18.33
CA ARG A 187 -43.79 5.34 -19.69
C ARG A 187 -43.62 6.43 -20.76
N ASN A 188 -44.28 7.57 -20.60
CA ASN A 188 -44.17 8.68 -21.54
C ASN A 188 -42.74 9.24 -21.59
N GLN A 189 -42.07 9.37 -20.44
CA GLN A 189 -40.66 9.82 -20.40
C GLN A 189 -39.71 8.82 -21.07
N LYS A 190 -39.92 7.50 -20.90
CA LYS A 190 -39.14 6.47 -21.60
C LYS A 190 -39.34 6.52 -23.11
N GLU A 191 -40.59 6.65 -23.57
CA GLU A 191 -40.89 6.75 -25.00
C GLU A 191 -40.30 8.03 -25.60
N SER A 192 -40.45 9.17 -24.93
CA SER A 192 -39.82 10.45 -25.31
C SER A 192 -38.30 10.31 -25.46
N LEU A 193 -37.64 9.70 -24.47
CA LEU A 193 -36.19 9.50 -24.49
C LEU A 193 -35.74 8.61 -25.66
N ASN A 194 -36.47 7.53 -25.95
CA ASN A 194 -36.16 6.60 -27.04
C ASN A 194 -36.27 7.23 -28.44
N LEU A 195 -37.11 8.26 -28.59
CA LEU A 195 -37.25 9.02 -29.85
C LEU A 195 -36.18 10.11 -30.01
N THR A 196 -35.33 10.31 -28.99
CA THR A 196 -34.34 11.39 -28.96
C THR A 196 -32.94 10.83 -29.23
N PRO A 197 -32.18 11.37 -30.20
CA PRO A 197 -30.80 10.95 -30.42
C PRO A 197 -29.91 11.26 -29.20
N THR A 198 -29.06 10.32 -28.79
CA THR A 198 -28.21 10.42 -27.57
C THR A 198 -27.19 11.56 -27.58
N SER A 199 -26.95 12.20 -28.73
CA SER A 199 -25.99 13.30 -28.88
C SER A 199 -26.61 14.70 -28.74
N THR A 200 -27.90 14.81 -28.40
CA THR A 200 -28.59 16.10 -28.26
C THR A 200 -28.70 16.51 -26.80
N ARG A 201 -28.73 17.83 -26.55
CA ARG A 201 -29.03 18.40 -25.23
C ARG A 201 -30.43 17.98 -24.73
N ASP A 202 -31.37 17.75 -25.64
CA ASP A 202 -32.73 17.32 -25.32
C ASP A 202 -32.75 15.90 -24.72
N TRP A 203 -31.82 15.02 -25.14
CA TRP A 203 -31.71 13.67 -24.58
C TRP A 203 -31.35 13.72 -23.09
N GLU A 204 -30.39 14.59 -22.73
CA GLU A 204 -29.93 14.75 -21.35
C GLU A 204 -31.04 15.24 -20.43
N TRP A 205 -31.79 16.25 -20.89
CA TRP A 205 -32.95 16.78 -20.19
C TRP A 205 -34.04 15.72 -19.98
N ARG A 206 -34.41 14.98 -21.03
CA ARG A 206 -35.41 13.91 -20.97
C ARG A 206 -34.98 12.76 -20.06
N CYS A 207 -33.70 12.41 -20.07
CA CYS A 207 -33.16 11.39 -19.16
C CYS A 207 -33.23 11.86 -17.70
N THR A 208 -32.95 13.13 -17.44
CA THR A 208 -33.10 13.75 -16.12
C THR A 208 -34.56 13.71 -15.63
N LEU A 209 -35.53 13.99 -16.49
CA LEU A 209 -36.96 13.87 -16.17
C LEU A 209 -37.36 12.43 -15.81
N LEU A 210 -36.85 11.45 -16.56
CA LEU A 210 -37.06 10.02 -16.26
C LEU A 210 -36.51 9.63 -14.88
N VAL A 211 -35.29 10.08 -14.55
CA VAL A 211 -34.68 9.84 -13.22
C VAL A 211 -35.53 10.47 -12.11
N ARG A 212 -36.06 11.69 -12.30
CA ARG A 212 -36.93 12.36 -11.30
C ARG A 212 -38.25 11.63 -11.07
N ALA A 213 -38.89 11.14 -12.12
CA ALA A 213 -40.11 10.35 -12.01
C ALA A 213 -39.84 9.01 -11.29
N SER A 214 -38.75 8.34 -11.64
CA SER A 214 -38.32 7.08 -11.01
C SER A 214 -37.99 7.25 -9.52
N GLN A 215 -37.35 8.37 -9.16
CA GLN A 215 -37.07 8.73 -7.76
C GLN A 215 -38.37 8.90 -6.97
N THR A 216 -39.35 9.61 -7.54
CA THR A 216 -40.66 9.80 -6.90
C THR A 216 -41.37 8.47 -6.68
N ARG A 217 -41.28 7.54 -7.64
CA ARG A 217 -41.86 6.20 -7.51
C ARG A 217 -41.22 5.42 -6.36
N PHE A 218 -39.89 5.43 -6.27
CA PHE A 218 -39.19 4.80 -5.16
C PHE A 218 -39.55 5.44 -3.81
N ASP A 219 -39.66 6.77 -3.74
CA ASP A 219 -39.97 7.46 -2.48
C ASP A 219 -41.39 7.19 -1.96
N THR A 220 -42.37 7.04 -2.86
CA THR A 220 -43.75 6.72 -2.51
C THR A 220 -43.93 5.24 -2.15
N MET A 221 -43.34 4.33 -2.90
CA MET A 221 -43.64 2.89 -2.78
C MET A 221 -42.62 2.13 -1.92
N ARG A 222 -41.37 2.62 -1.82
CA ARG A 222 -40.26 2.03 -1.05
C ARG A 222 -39.92 0.57 -1.40
N GLU A 223 -40.31 0.10 -2.57
CA GLU A 223 -40.03 -1.27 -3.06
C GLU A 223 -38.64 -1.40 -3.68
N MET A 224 -38.03 -2.59 -3.54
CA MET A 224 -36.67 -2.87 -4.03
C MET A 224 -36.56 -2.83 -5.56
N GLU A 225 -37.57 -3.30 -6.28
CA GLU A 225 -37.58 -3.27 -7.75
C GLU A 225 -37.49 -1.82 -8.27
N HIS A 226 -38.21 -0.90 -7.64
CA HIS A 226 -38.21 0.51 -8.03
C HIS A 226 -36.87 1.19 -7.73
N LEU A 227 -36.21 0.84 -6.62
CA LEU A 227 -34.84 1.30 -6.34
C LEU A 227 -33.85 0.83 -7.41
N GLN A 228 -33.96 -0.42 -7.85
CA GLN A 228 -33.11 -0.96 -8.90
C GLN A 228 -33.30 -0.22 -10.23
N THR A 229 -34.55 -0.02 -10.66
CA THR A 229 -34.84 0.73 -11.89
C THR A 229 -34.34 2.18 -11.84
N LEU A 230 -34.38 2.81 -10.66
CA LEU A 230 -33.86 4.16 -10.44
C LEU A 230 -32.33 4.22 -10.59
N ILE A 231 -31.62 3.24 -10.01
CA ILE A 231 -30.16 3.09 -10.14
C ILE A 231 -29.80 2.95 -11.63
N GLU A 232 -30.48 2.08 -12.37
CA GLU A 232 -30.26 1.87 -13.81
C GLU A 232 -30.47 3.14 -14.64
N HIS A 233 -31.55 3.89 -14.39
CA HIS A 233 -31.78 5.15 -15.09
C HIS A 233 -30.72 6.21 -14.76
N ARG A 234 -30.23 6.26 -13.51
CA ARG A 234 -29.20 7.23 -13.12
C ARG A 234 -27.82 6.85 -13.66
N GLU A 235 -27.49 5.57 -13.74
CA GLU A 235 -26.28 5.10 -14.43
C GLU A 235 -26.28 5.50 -15.91
N LEU A 236 -27.43 5.34 -16.58
CA LEU A 236 -27.60 5.75 -17.97
C LEU A 236 -27.34 7.25 -18.15
N LEU A 237 -27.86 8.08 -17.24
CA LEU A 237 -27.63 9.53 -17.25
C LEU A 237 -26.15 9.85 -17.04
N LEU A 238 -25.53 9.31 -15.99
CA LEU A 238 -24.13 9.59 -15.62
C LEU A 238 -23.12 9.16 -16.70
N LYS A 239 -23.40 8.07 -17.41
CA LYS A 239 -22.56 7.58 -18.51
C LYS A 239 -22.46 8.57 -19.67
N ASN A 240 -23.50 9.36 -19.90
CA ASN A 240 -23.59 10.27 -21.05
C ASN A 240 -23.37 11.74 -20.67
N LEU A 241 -23.28 12.08 -19.38
CA LEU A 241 -23.02 13.43 -18.90
C LEU A 241 -21.53 13.82 -19.03
N PRO A 242 -21.20 14.96 -19.68
CA PRO A 242 -19.85 15.52 -19.70
C PRO A 242 -19.30 15.77 -18.30
N HIS A 243 -17.98 15.69 -18.11
CA HIS A 243 -17.35 15.90 -16.80
C HIS A 243 -17.54 17.31 -16.22
N ASP A 244 -17.74 18.31 -17.08
CA ASP A 244 -17.96 19.71 -16.74
C ASP A 244 -19.45 20.07 -16.60
N HIS A 245 -20.36 19.10 -16.67
CA HIS A 245 -21.78 19.35 -16.55
C HIS A 245 -22.16 19.81 -15.13
N PRO A 246 -22.89 20.95 -14.96
CA PRO A 246 -23.19 21.55 -13.65
C PRO A 246 -23.90 20.60 -12.68
N ASP A 247 -24.74 19.70 -13.20
CA ASP A 247 -25.51 18.77 -12.35
C ASP A 247 -24.84 17.41 -12.13
N LYS A 248 -23.69 17.12 -12.77
CA LYS A 248 -23.08 15.78 -12.70
C LYS A 248 -22.72 15.39 -11.28
N THR A 249 -22.08 16.30 -10.54
CA THR A 249 -21.70 16.08 -9.14
C THR A 249 -22.91 15.76 -8.26
N THR A 250 -24.03 16.48 -8.44
CA THR A 250 -25.28 16.23 -7.72
C THR A 250 -25.83 14.85 -8.04
N GLN A 251 -25.81 14.43 -9.31
CA GLN A 251 -26.27 13.10 -9.72
C GLN A 251 -25.38 11.98 -9.17
N GLU A 252 -24.06 12.17 -9.13
CA GLU A 252 -23.13 11.19 -8.56
C GLU A 252 -23.35 10.99 -7.04
N ILE A 253 -23.60 12.07 -6.29
CA ILE A 253 -23.93 12.01 -4.85
C ILE A 253 -25.22 11.22 -4.62
N LEU A 254 -26.27 11.53 -5.39
CA LEU A 254 -27.54 10.82 -5.29
C LEU A 254 -27.38 9.34 -5.65
N TYR A 255 -26.59 9.04 -6.69
CA TYR A 255 -26.28 7.67 -7.12
C TYR A 255 -25.60 6.87 -6.01
N ALA A 256 -24.56 7.40 -5.37
CA ALA A 256 -23.92 6.79 -4.21
C ALA A 256 -24.94 6.51 -3.08
N GLY A 257 -25.83 7.47 -2.81
CA GLY A 257 -26.89 7.31 -1.81
C GLY A 257 -27.91 6.21 -2.13
N ASN A 258 -28.24 5.99 -3.41
CA ASN A 258 -29.15 4.92 -3.83
C ASN A 258 -28.47 3.54 -3.81
N CYS A 259 -27.19 3.46 -4.22
CA CYS A 259 -26.39 2.25 -4.09
C CYS A 259 -26.28 1.83 -2.62
N CYS A 260 -25.96 2.76 -1.72
CA CYS A 260 -25.91 2.50 -0.28
C CYS A 260 -27.25 1.99 0.26
N GLU A 261 -28.38 2.63 -0.10
CA GLU A 261 -29.72 2.18 0.32
C GLU A 261 -30.06 0.76 -0.18
N ARG A 262 -29.71 0.46 -1.43
CA ARG A 262 -29.91 -0.88 -2.01
C ARG A 262 -29.11 -1.91 -1.22
N ALA A 263 -27.83 -1.63 -1.01
CA ALA A 263 -26.92 -2.54 -0.38
C ALA A 263 -27.28 -2.82 1.10
N ILE A 264 -27.73 -1.81 1.85
CA ILE A 264 -28.24 -1.98 3.22
C ILE A 264 -29.41 -2.98 3.25
N ARG A 265 -30.28 -2.97 2.24
CA ARG A 265 -31.46 -3.85 2.18
C ARG A 265 -31.15 -5.25 1.66
N THR A 266 -30.12 -5.41 0.84
CA THR A 266 -29.76 -6.69 0.23
C THR A 266 -28.58 -7.39 0.89
N GLY A 267 -27.80 -6.68 1.72
CA GLY A 267 -26.50 -7.15 2.21
C GLY A 267 -25.44 -7.28 1.10
N ASP A 268 -25.58 -6.52 0.00
CA ASP A 268 -24.72 -6.65 -1.17
C ASP A 268 -23.46 -5.79 -1.04
N GLN A 269 -22.37 -6.41 -0.59
CA GLN A 269 -21.07 -5.77 -0.37
C GLN A 269 -20.54 -5.04 -1.63
N ALA A 270 -20.66 -5.65 -2.82
CA ALA A 270 -20.14 -5.05 -4.05
C ALA A 270 -20.84 -3.72 -4.39
N THR A 271 -22.14 -3.61 -4.05
CA THR A 271 -22.88 -2.35 -4.21
C THR A 271 -22.44 -1.29 -3.20
N LEU A 272 -21.99 -1.67 -1.98
CA LEU A 272 -21.39 -0.74 -1.00
C LEU A 272 -20.03 -0.23 -1.46
N GLU A 273 -19.15 -1.12 -1.92
CA GLU A 273 -17.82 -0.76 -2.45
C GLU A 273 -17.95 0.26 -3.57
N ARG A 274 -18.88 0.02 -4.50
CA ARG A 274 -19.18 0.97 -5.57
C ARG A 274 -19.68 2.32 -5.05
N ALA A 275 -20.51 2.34 -4.00
CA ALA A 275 -20.96 3.59 -3.38
C ALA A 275 -19.79 4.39 -2.76
N ILE A 276 -18.83 3.69 -2.15
CA ILE A 276 -17.61 4.27 -1.58
C ILE A 276 -16.72 4.83 -2.69
N GLU A 277 -16.47 4.06 -3.76
CA GLU A 277 -15.66 4.49 -4.92
C GLU A 277 -16.20 5.79 -5.56
N ILE A 278 -17.52 5.90 -5.71
CA ILE A 278 -18.16 7.11 -6.26
C ILE A 278 -17.95 8.31 -5.32
N SER A 279 -18.16 8.11 -4.02
CA SER A 279 -17.92 9.15 -3.02
C SER A 279 -16.45 9.57 -2.97
N ASP A 280 -15.50 8.65 -3.02
CA ASP A 280 -14.06 8.97 -3.03
C ASP A 280 -13.67 9.75 -4.29
N SER A 281 -14.17 9.35 -5.45
CA SER A 281 -13.98 10.08 -6.71
C SER A 281 -14.54 11.52 -6.65
N LEU A 282 -15.66 11.72 -5.95
CA LEU A 282 -16.23 13.05 -5.72
C LEU A 282 -15.37 13.87 -4.76
N LEU A 283 -14.96 13.29 -3.63
CA LEU A 283 -14.10 13.95 -2.65
C LEU A 283 -12.69 14.22 -3.17
N PHE A 284 -12.22 13.49 -4.19
CA PHE A 284 -10.98 13.81 -4.86
C PHE A 284 -11.11 15.05 -5.78
N ARG A 285 -12.23 15.18 -6.50
CA ARG A 285 -12.45 16.27 -7.47
C ARG A 285 -12.90 17.58 -6.85
N LEU A 286 -13.66 17.53 -5.76
CA LEU A 286 -14.24 18.73 -5.16
C LEU A 286 -13.24 19.42 -4.23
N PRO A 287 -13.04 20.75 -4.34
CA PRO A 287 -12.31 21.52 -3.34
C PRO A 287 -12.87 21.33 -1.93
N ASP A 288 -12.04 21.54 -0.90
CA ASP A 288 -12.46 21.37 0.49
C ASP A 288 -13.60 22.32 0.89
N ASP A 289 -13.66 23.54 0.35
CA ASP A 289 -14.72 24.50 0.64
C ASP A 289 -16.02 24.25 -0.14
N HIS A 290 -16.08 23.20 -0.97
CA HIS A 290 -17.23 22.94 -1.82
C HIS A 290 -18.44 22.45 -1.01
N PRO A 291 -19.63 23.07 -1.13
CA PRO A 291 -20.80 22.76 -0.29
C PRO A 291 -21.34 21.34 -0.50
N GLN A 292 -21.13 20.74 -1.68
CA GLN A 292 -21.59 19.38 -1.97
C GLN A 292 -20.70 18.30 -1.34
N ARG A 293 -19.50 18.66 -0.86
CA ARG A 293 -18.55 17.73 -0.23
C ARG A 293 -19.18 17.09 1.02
N GLY A 294 -19.92 17.87 1.81
CA GLY A 294 -20.64 17.34 2.99
C GLY A 294 -21.67 16.25 2.66
N PHE A 295 -22.36 16.35 1.53
CA PHE A 295 -23.33 15.32 1.12
C PHE A 295 -22.65 14.03 0.66
N ALA A 296 -21.49 14.13 0.00
CA ALA A 296 -20.68 12.97 -0.37
C ALA A 296 -20.17 12.24 0.89
N LEU A 297 -19.62 12.98 1.87
CA LEU A 297 -19.18 12.43 3.16
C LEU A 297 -20.32 11.73 3.89
N PHE A 298 -21.53 12.30 3.89
CA PHE A 298 -22.70 11.68 4.53
C PHE A 298 -23.05 10.30 3.93
N HIS A 299 -23.08 10.19 2.60
CA HIS A 299 -23.38 8.91 1.94
C HIS A 299 -22.24 7.90 2.09
N GLN A 300 -20.99 8.36 2.11
CA GLN A 300 -19.83 7.53 2.38
C GLN A 300 -19.85 7.00 3.82
N ALA A 301 -20.14 7.84 4.81
CA ALA A 301 -20.29 7.46 6.20
C ALA A 301 -21.34 6.36 6.40
N ARG A 302 -22.49 6.49 5.74
CA ARG A 302 -23.53 5.45 5.73
C ARG A 302 -23.05 4.15 5.09
N ALA A 303 -22.28 4.23 4.00
CA ALA A 303 -21.76 3.04 3.33
C ALA A 303 -20.74 2.31 4.21
N TYR A 304 -19.85 3.03 4.90
CA TYR A 304 -18.93 2.44 5.87
C TYR A 304 -19.65 1.84 7.09
N ALA A 305 -20.65 2.53 7.65
CA ALA A 305 -21.46 1.95 8.74
C ALA A 305 -22.14 0.63 8.31
N ALA A 306 -22.70 0.59 7.10
CA ALA A 306 -23.29 -0.62 6.55
C ALA A 306 -22.24 -1.71 6.24
N MET A 307 -21.01 -1.31 5.87
CA MET A 307 -19.91 -2.24 5.65
C MET A 307 -19.50 -2.92 6.95
N HIS A 308 -19.45 -2.19 8.07
CA HIS A 308 -19.28 -2.78 9.39
C HIS A 308 -20.40 -3.78 9.69
N ASP A 309 -21.67 -3.47 9.40
CA ASP A 309 -22.77 -4.38 9.72
C ASP A 309 -22.68 -5.72 8.97
N ILE A 310 -22.00 -5.75 7.82
CA ILE A 310 -21.75 -6.97 7.03
C ILE A 310 -20.45 -7.68 7.46
N THR A 311 -19.37 -6.92 7.63
CA THR A 311 -18.00 -7.46 7.82
C THR A 311 -17.60 -7.60 9.28
N TRP A 312 -18.32 -6.94 10.18
CA TRP A 312 -18.00 -6.78 11.60
C TRP A 312 -16.66 -6.07 11.88
N ASP A 313 -16.10 -5.38 10.89
CA ASP A 313 -14.85 -4.63 11.04
C ASP A 313 -15.10 -3.25 11.68
N MET A 314 -14.49 -3.07 12.86
CA MET A 314 -14.59 -1.86 13.68
C MET A 314 -13.98 -0.62 13.04
N ALA A 315 -12.99 -0.79 12.14
CA ALA A 315 -12.35 0.32 11.44
C ALA A 315 -13.37 1.13 10.62
N PHE A 316 -14.37 0.45 10.05
CA PHE A 316 -15.42 1.11 9.30
C PHE A 316 -16.36 1.96 10.16
N LEU A 317 -16.60 1.60 11.44
CA LEU A 317 -17.39 2.45 12.33
C LEU A 317 -16.64 3.73 12.70
N ASP A 318 -15.34 3.65 12.97
CA ASP A 318 -14.50 4.82 13.26
C ASP A 318 -14.47 5.79 12.06
N ILE A 319 -14.27 5.26 10.85
CA ILE A 319 -14.35 6.05 9.63
C ILE A 319 -15.75 6.66 9.48
N ALA A 320 -16.81 5.87 9.63
CA ALA A 320 -18.19 6.36 9.50
C ALA A 320 -18.48 7.53 10.45
N VAL A 321 -18.10 7.42 11.73
CA VAL A 321 -18.30 8.46 12.73
C VAL A 321 -17.53 9.75 12.40
N ARG A 322 -16.29 9.62 11.91
CA ARG A 322 -15.49 10.76 11.45
C ARG A 322 -16.13 11.45 10.25
N GLU A 323 -16.52 10.69 9.23
CA GLU A 323 -17.15 11.23 8.01
C GLU A 323 -18.52 11.86 8.30
N PHE A 324 -19.32 11.32 9.24
CA PHE A 324 -20.56 11.95 9.70
C PHE A 324 -20.28 13.31 10.36
N SER A 325 -19.28 13.37 11.22
CA SER A 325 -18.90 14.59 11.93
C SER A 325 -18.41 15.68 10.98
N ASP A 326 -17.56 15.32 10.01
CA ASP A 326 -17.07 16.22 8.98
C ASP A 326 -18.18 16.67 8.03
N GLY A 327 -19.08 15.76 7.66
CA GLY A 327 -20.27 16.08 6.88
C GLY A 327 -21.15 17.11 7.58
N LEU A 328 -21.48 16.88 8.86
CA LEU A 328 -22.33 17.78 9.65
C LEU A 328 -21.72 19.18 9.79
N ARG A 329 -20.41 19.30 10.02
CA ARG A 329 -19.72 20.60 10.10
C ARG A 329 -19.75 21.41 8.80
N ARG A 330 -19.70 20.73 7.65
CA ARG A 330 -19.60 21.37 6.33
C ARG A 330 -20.95 21.82 5.78
N ILE A 331 -22.05 21.24 6.25
CA ILE A 331 -23.37 21.52 5.69
C ILE A 331 -24.01 22.68 6.47
N PRO A 332 -24.65 23.67 5.82
CA PRO A 332 -25.28 24.78 6.53
C PRO A 332 -26.37 24.34 7.52
N LYS A 333 -26.40 24.99 8.70
CA LYS A 333 -27.46 24.88 9.70
C LYS A 333 -28.80 25.27 9.05
N GLY A 334 -29.83 24.43 9.20
CA GLY A 334 -31.16 24.61 8.56
C GLY A 334 -31.38 23.84 7.26
N THR A 335 -30.40 23.05 6.79
CA THR A 335 -30.58 22.15 5.63
C THR A 335 -31.69 21.12 5.90
N ARG A 336 -32.65 20.97 4.98
CA ARG A 336 -33.78 20.04 5.13
C ARG A 336 -33.27 18.60 5.25
N GLY A 337 -33.74 17.86 6.26
CA GLY A 337 -33.35 16.48 6.51
C GLY A 337 -32.09 16.29 7.36
N ARG A 338 -31.48 17.38 7.86
CA ARG A 338 -30.35 17.37 8.80
C ARG A 338 -30.63 16.56 10.08
N GLN A 339 -31.88 16.54 10.56
CA GLN A 339 -32.36 15.68 11.65
C GLN A 339 -32.02 14.20 11.42
N GLY A 340 -32.29 13.70 10.22
CA GLY A 340 -31.98 12.32 9.87
C GLY A 340 -30.48 12.04 9.93
N TRP A 341 -29.63 13.03 9.64
CA TRP A 341 -28.19 12.82 9.67
C TRP A 341 -27.65 12.75 11.09
N VAL A 342 -28.10 13.66 11.95
CA VAL A 342 -27.80 13.64 13.39
C VAL A 342 -28.26 12.30 13.98
N GLN A 343 -29.44 11.81 13.58
CA GLN A 343 -29.92 10.49 14.01
C GLN A 343 -28.98 9.34 13.61
N HIS A 344 -28.56 9.29 12.34
CA HIS A 344 -27.66 8.24 11.85
C HIS A 344 -26.29 8.32 12.53
N ALA A 345 -25.75 9.53 12.67
CA ALA A 345 -24.51 9.78 13.41
C ALA A 345 -24.64 9.31 14.86
N SER A 346 -25.73 9.66 15.54
CA SER A 346 -26.00 9.25 16.93
C SER A 346 -26.08 7.74 17.09
N LYS A 347 -26.79 7.05 16.18
CA LYS A 347 -26.93 5.59 16.20
C LYS A 347 -25.60 4.86 15.96
N VAL A 348 -24.83 5.31 14.97
CA VAL A 348 -23.52 4.72 14.67
C VAL A 348 -22.54 5.01 15.81
N ALA A 349 -22.57 6.22 16.37
CA ALA A 349 -21.77 6.59 17.54
C ALA A 349 -22.13 5.77 18.78
N GLN A 350 -23.40 5.47 19.03
CA GLN A 350 -23.79 4.54 20.11
C GLN A 350 -23.27 3.13 19.87
N THR A 351 -23.31 2.66 18.62
CA THR A 351 -22.80 1.33 18.27
C THR A 351 -21.29 1.26 18.46
N LEU A 352 -20.57 2.30 18.02
CA LEU A 352 -19.14 2.46 18.28
C LEU A 352 -18.87 2.56 19.78
N TYR A 353 -19.69 3.28 20.53
CA TYR A 353 -19.58 3.43 21.99
C TYR A 353 -19.66 2.08 22.71
N ILE A 354 -20.72 1.29 22.44
CA ILE A 354 -20.94 -0.01 23.07
C ILE A 354 -19.73 -0.93 22.85
N LYS A 355 -19.06 -0.79 21.70
CA LYS A 355 -17.95 -1.64 21.29
C LYS A 355 -16.56 -1.06 21.57
N ASN A 356 -16.43 0.26 21.74
CA ASN A 356 -15.16 0.98 21.87
C ASN A 356 -15.34 2.33 22.59
N LYS A 357 -15.21 2.31 23.92
CA LYS A 357 -15.46 3.45 24.82
C LYS A 357 -14.43 4.59 24.74
N GLU A 358 -13.31 4.41 24.03
CA GLU A 358 -12.18 5.36 23.99
C GLU A 358 -11.87 5.92 22.59
N SER A 359 -12.82 5.91 21.66
CA SER A 359 -12.59 6.48 20.33
C SER A 359 -12.52 8.01 20.36
N GLU A 360 -11.44 8.59 19.83
CA GLU A 360 -11.36 10.03 19.55
C GLU A 360 -12.49 10.49 18.60
N SER A 361 -12.91 9.60 17.69
CA SER A 361 -14.04 9.82 16.77
C SER A 361 -15.36 9.97 17.53
N LEU A 362 -15.56 9.19 18.60
CA LEU A 362 -16.74 9.25 19.46
C LEU A 362 -16.83 10.59 20.22
N GLU A 363 -15.70 11.09 20.71
CA GLU A 363 -15.62 12.41 21.34
C GLU A 363 -15.98 13.52 20.33
N MET A 364 -15.44 13.42 19.11
CA MET A 364 -15.69 14.37 18.04
C MET A 364 -17.17 14.42 17.62
N VAL A 365 -17.82 13.26 17.44
CA VAL A 365 -19.23 13.21 17.05
C VAL A 365 -20.16 13.63 18.18
N SER A 366 -19.84 13.29 19.44
CA SER A 366 -20.67 13.69 20.58
C SER A 366 -20.74 15.21 20.71
N SER A 367 -19.60 15.91 20.53
CA SER A 367 -19.54 17.37 20.53
C SER A 367 -20.35 17.99 19.38
N VAL A 368 -20.22 17.44 18.16
CA VAL A 368 -20.96 17.95 17.00
C VAL A 368 -22.46 17.73 17.17
N VAL A 369 -22.87 16.55 17.63
CA VAL A 369 -24.27 16.20 17.86
C VAL A 369 -24.87 17.03 19.01
N GLU A 370 -24.10 17.33 20.06
CA GLU A 370 -24.50 18.21 21.15
C GLU A 370 -24.77 19.63 20.66
N GLU A 371 -23.88 20.20 19.85
CA GLU A 371 -24.09 21.52 19.22
C GLU A 371 -25.36 21.51 18.34
N GLU A 372 -25.60 20.43 17.59
CA GLU A 372 -26.77 20.31 16.74
C GLU A 372 -28.08 20.22 17.54
N LEU A 373 -28.06 19.57 18.72
CA LEU A 373 -29.25 19.41 19.56
C LEU A 373 -29.83 20.76 20.01
N GLU A 374 -29.02 21.82 20.13
CA GLU A 374 -29.46 23.17 20.49
C GLU A 374 -30.37 23.83 19.43
N TYR A 375 -30.24 23.42 18.16
CA TYR A 375 -30.96 24.02 17.03
C TYR A 375 -32.13 23.18 16.52
N LEU A 376 -32.25 21.93 16.98
CA LEU A 376 -33.30 21.01 16.53
C LEU A 376 -34.57 21.17 17.39
N PRO A 377 -35.78 20.99 16.80
CA PRO A 377 -37.04 21.02 17.55
C PRO A 377 -37.04 20.01 18.71
N ASP A 378 -37.80 20.24 19.77
CA ASP A 378 -37.83 19.29 20.91
C ASP A 378 -38.60 17.99 20.63
N ASN A 379 -39.41 17.94 19.58
CA ASN A 379 -40.37 16.84 19.33
C ASN A 379 -40.08 16.01 18.08
N TRP A 380 -38.82 15.97 17.61
CA TRP A 380 -38.45 15.18 16.43
C TRP A 380 -38.11 13.73 16.78
N GLU A 381 -38.41 12.81 15.87
CA GLU A 381 -38.43 11.35 16.09
C GLU A 381 -37.10 10.76 16.60
N GLY A 382 -35.94 11.28 16.16
CA GLY A 382 -34.60 10.78 16.57
C GLY A 382 -33.97 11.50 17.77
N ARG A 383 -34.72 12.34 18.49
CA ARG A 383 -34.20 13.06 19.66
C ARG A 383 -33.80 12.11 20.79
N GLY A 384 -34.60 11.07 21.05
CA GLY A 384 -34.32 10.10 22.09
C GLY A 384 -33.00 9.36 21.88
N GLU A 385 -32.69 8.95 20.65
CA GLU A 385 -31.39 8.34 20.30
C GLU A 385 -30.24 9.32 20.53
N THR A 386 -30.43 10.60 20.21
CA THR A 386 -29.41 11.61 20.45
C THR A 386 -29.18 11.84 21.95
N LEU A 387 -30.24 11.95 22.75
CA LEU A 387 -30.14 12.11 24.20
C LEU A 387 -29.51 10.89 24.87
N ARG A 388 -29.86 9.68 24.42
CA ARG A 388 -29.28 8.43 24.93
C ARG A 388 -27.77 8.36 24.67
N LEU A 389 -27.31 8.80 23.49
CA LEU A 389 -25.88 8.89 23.20
C LEU A 389 -25.18 9.85 24.18
N LEU A 390 -25.67 11.09 24.29
CA LEU A 390 -25.05 12.13 25.11
C LEU A 390 -25.07 11.77 26.60
N ALA A 391 -26.17 11.19 27.09
CA ALA A 391 -26.31 10.70 28.46
C ALA A 391 -25.31 9.57 28.74
N THR A 392 -25.18 8.62 27.80
CA THR A 392 -24.20 7.53 27.91
C THR A 392 -22.77 8.07 27.90
N VAL A 393 -22.37 8.88 26.91
CA VAL A 393 -21.03 9.49 26.87
C VAL A 393 -20.74 10.30 28.14
N GLY A 394 -21.73 11.07 28.63
CA GLY A 394 -21.65 11.80 29.88
C GLY A 394 -21.41 10.91 31.11
N PHE A 395 -22.16 9.82 31.27
CA PHE A 395 -22.00 8.85 32.36
C PHE A 395 -20.55 8.38 32.49
N TYR A 396 -19.93 7.97 31.38
CA TYR A 396 -18.58 7.42 31.40
C TYR A 396 -17.50 8.48 31.54
N ARG A 397 -17.70 9.68 31.01
CA ARG A 397 -16.83 10.83 31.33
C ARG A 397 -16.82 11.10 32.84
N CYS A 398 -17.96 10.90 33.53
CA CYS A 398 -18.04 11.05 34.99
C CYS A 398 -17.27 9.96 35.73
N GLU A 399 -17.37 8.70 35.31
CA GLU A 399 -16.58 7.60 35.90
C GLU A 399 -15.07 7.87 35.82
N ARG A 400 -14.60 8.45 34.70
CA ARG A 400 -13.17 8.70 34.45
C ARG A 400 -12.62 9.96 35.13
N ASN A 401 -13.28 11.10 34.95
CA ASN A 401 -12.71 12.41 35.33
C ASN A 401 -13.30 12.96 36.64
N ARG A 402 -14.40 12.40 37.14
CA ARG A 402 -15.08 12.79 38.40
C ARG A 402 -15.37 14.30 38.53
N GLU A 403 -15.59 14.98 37.41
CA GLU A 403 -15.90 16.42 37.39
C GLU A 403 -17.38 16.68 37.69
N ALA A 404 -17.66 17.51 38.70
CA ALA A 404 -19.03 17.81 39.13
C ALA A 404 -19.91 18.43 38.02
N ALA A 405 -19.32 19.22 37.11
CA ALA A 405 -20.06 19.84 36.01
C ALA A 405 -20.51 18.82 34.95
N VAL A 406 -19.65 17.84 34.64
CA VAL A 406 -19.95 16.76 33.68
C VAL A 406 -21.02 15.83 34.25
N LEU A 407 -20.99 15.62 35.57
CA LEU A 407 -21.95 14.81 36.31
C LEU A 407 -23.35 15.41 36.36
N ALA A 408 -23.45 16.70 36.65
CA ALA A 408 -24.74 17.41 36.61
C ALA A 408 -25.36 17.40 35.21
N GLU A 409 -24.55 17.53 34.16
CA GLU A 409 -25.01 17.50 32.78
C GLU A 409 -25.47 16.09 32.36
N ALA A 410 -24.73 15.04 32.72
CA ALA A 410 -25.14 13.66 32.46
C ALA A 410 -26.48 13.32 33.13
N ILE A 411 -26.66 13.70 34.40
CA ILE A 411 -27.91 13.54 35.15
C ILE A 411 -29.06 14.20 34.41
N ARG A 412 -28.89 15.47 34.02
CA ARG A 412 -29.92 16.22 33.28
C ARG A 412 -30.32 15.52 31.98
N ARG A 413 -29.37 14.95 31.23
CA ARG A 413 -29.66 14.24 29.97
C ARG A 413 -30.40 12.92 30.19
N PHE A 414 -30.09 12.17 31.25
CA PHE A 414 -30.87 10.98 31.63
C PHE A 414 -32.28 11.34 32.09
N GLU A 415 -32.46 12.42 32.86
CA GLU A 415 -33.79 12.92 33.24
C GLU A 415 -34.62 13.32 32.01
N GLU A 416 -34.02 14.05 31.05
CA GLU A 416 -34.66 14.43 29.79
C GLU A 416 -35.06 13.22 28.93
N LEU A 417 -34.21 12.18 28.89
CA LEU A 417 -34.50 10.93 28.19
C LEU A 417 -35.68 10.19 28.86
N LEU A 418 -35.62 10.00 30.18
CA LEU A 418 -36.65 9.28 30.95
C LEU A 418 -38.00 10.00 30.94
N ALA A 419 -38.03 11.33 30.84
CA ALA A 419 -39.26 12.10 30.68
C ALA A 419 -39.96 11.85 29.33
N GLN A 420 -39.21 11.44 28.30
CA GLN A 420 -39.71 11.15 26.95
C GLN A 420 -40.01 9.67 26.72
N MET A 421 -39.51 8.78 27.57
CA MET A 421 -39.76 7.34 27.47
C MET A 421 -41.12 6.95 28.06
N PRO A 422 -41.86 6.02 27.43
CA PRO A 422 -43.06 5.41 28.04
C PRO A 422 -42.73 4.71 29.37
N SER A 423 -43.70 4.65 30.29
CA SER A 423 -43.54 3.96 31.58
C SER A 423 -43.33 2.45 31.45
N ASP A 424 -43.76 1.87 30.33
CA ASP A 424 -43.80 0.42 30.10
C ASP A 424 -42.63 -0.05 29.20
N ASP A 425 -41.66 0.82 28.88
CA ASP A 425 -40.49 0.50 28.06
C ASP A 425 -39.50 -0.38 28.87
N PRO A 426 -39.17 -1.61 28.43
CA PRO A 426 -38.24 -2.49 29.14
C PRO A 426 -36.85 -1.91 29.33
N SER A 427 -36.42 -0.99 28.46
CA SER A 427 -35.11 -0.33 28.57
C SER A 427 -35.10 0.81 29.59
N ARG A 428 -36.26 1.20 30.14
CA ARG A 428 -36.39 2.28 31.12
C ARG A 428 -35.72 1.94 32.45
N GLU A 429 -35.85 0.69 32.91
CA GLU A 429 -35.29 0.22 34.19
C GLU A 429 -33.75 0.33 34.21
N ASP A 430 -33.09 0.06 33.08
CA ASP A 430 -31.64 0.19 32.92
C ASP A 430 -31.19 1.66 32.99
N GLU A 431 -31.92 2.58 32.34
CA GLU A 431 -31.60 4.01 32.37
C GLU A 431 -31.90 4.63 33.75
N GLU A 432 -32.92 4.14 34.47
CA GLU A 432 -33.21 4.52 35.87
C GLU A 432 -32.10 4.05 36.83
N SER A 433 -31.52 2.86 36.62
CA SER A 433 -30.37 2.36 37.38
C SER A 433 -29.13 3.24 37.19
N ARG A 434 -28.84 3.64 35.95
CA ARG A 434 -27.73 4.54 35.62
C ARG A 434 -27.91 5.92 36.24
N LEU A 435 -29.12 6.46 36.20
CA LEU A 435 -29.44 7.74 36.86
C LEU A 435 -29.27 7.65 38.38
N ALA A 436 -29.75 6.58 39.01
CA ALA A 436 -29.56 6.36 40.45
C ALA A 436 -28.07 6.31 40.83
N PHE A 437 -27.22 5.66 40.02
CA PHE A 437 -25.77 5.64 40.21
C PHE A 437 -25.13 7.02 40.10
N LEU A 438 -25.53 7.82 39.11
CA LEU A 438 -25.05 9.19 38.96
C LEU A 438 -25.43 10.07 40.16
N HIS A 439 -26.63 9.92 40.73
CA HIS A 439 -27.01 10.63 41.96
C HIS A 439 -26.16 10.21 43.18
N VAL A 440 -25.77 8.94 43.27
CA VAL A 440 -24.82 8.49 44.31
C VAL A 440 -23.45 9.15 44.10
N MET A 441 -22.94 9.18 42.86
CA MET A 441 -21.69 9.86 42.53
C MET A 441 -21.77 11.37 42.81
N GLU A 442 -22.90 12.01 42.53
CA GLU A 442 -23.11 13.46 42.72
C GLU A 442 -23.01 13.80 44.20
N LYS A 443 -23.70 13.03 45.05
CA LYS A 443 -23.60 13.17 46.51
C LYS A 443 -22.19 12.89 47.03
N CYS A 444 -21.47 11.91 46.46
CA CYS A 444 -20.07 11.64 46.83
C CYS A 444 -19.14 12.80 46.47
N SER A 445 -19.34 13.44 45.31
CA SER A 445 -18.52 14.55 44.81
C SER A 445 -18.67 15.84 45.63
N GLN A 446 -19.76 15.98 46.39
CA GLN A 446 -20.01 17.11 47.29
C GLN A 446 -19.27 16.98 48.64
N GLY A 447 -18.67 15.82 48.96
CA GLY A 447 -17.82 15.62 50.13
C GLY A 447 -16.35 15.99 49.84
N GLU A 448 -15.73 16.81 50.69
CA GLU A 448 -14.34 17.26 50.51
C GLU A 448 -13.34 16.09 50.38
N PHE A 449 -12.69 15.98 49.21
CA PHE A 449 -11.63 15.03 48.92
C PHE A 449 -10.29 15.47 49.54
N VAL A 450 -9.71 14.65 50.45
CA VAL A 450 -8.32 14.83 50.93
C VAL A 450 -7.50 13.56 50.64
N PRO A 451 -6.85 13.47 49.47
CA PRO A 451 -6.00 12.34 49.12
C PRO A 451 -4.61 12.53 49.73
N SER A 452 -4.41 12.28 51.03
CA SER A 452 -3.03 12.02 51.57
C SER A 452 -2.88 11.79 53.07
N VAL A 453 -3.92 11.75 53.92
CA VAL A 453 -3.69 11.62 55.36
C VAL A 453 -4.40 10.41 55.95
N LYS A 454 -3.62 9.62 56.70
CA LYS A 454 -4.00 8.41 57.45
C LYS A 454 -5.40 8.46 58.08
N PRO A 455 -6.08 7.31 58.21
CA PRO A 455 -7.38 7.19 58.86
C PRO A 455 -7.23 7.37 60.38
N ASP A 456 -7.21 8.61 60.84
CA ASP A 456 -7.31 8.94 62.28
C ASP A 456 -8.30 10.08 62.55
N SER A 457 -9.14 10.45 61.58
CA SER A 457 -10.26 11.36 61.82
C SER A 457 -11.54 10.77 61.26
N GLU A 458 -12.48 10.50 62.16
CA GLU A 458 -13.89 10.22 61.88
C GLU A 458 -14.49 11.31 60.96
N LEU A 459 -14.30 11.19 59.65
CA LEU A 459 -15.17 11.83 58.67
C LEU A 459 -16.49 11.07 58.72
N LYS A 460 -17.41 11.56 59.56
CA LYS A 460 -18.80 11.13 59.53
C LYS A 460 -19.36 11.42 58.14
N LEU A 461 -19.49 10.37 57.33
CA LEU A 461 -20.28 10.41 56.11
C LEU A 461 -21.74 10.73 56.47
N ASP A 462 -22.41 11.47 55.58
CA ASP A 462 -23.80 11.87 55.70
C ASP A 462 -24.72 10.63 55.71
N ALA A 463 -25.68 10.58 56.64
CA ALA A 463 -26.65 9.47 56.73
C ALA A 463 -27.44 9.27 55.42
N ASP A 464 -27.50 10.32 54.60
CA ASP A 464 -28.16 10.35 53.30
C ASP A 464 -27.41 9.55 52.21
N LEU A 465 -26.08 9.43 52.27
CA LEU A 465 -25.31 8.61 51.31
C LEU A 465 -25.46 7.11 51.64
N GLU A 466 -25.48 6.78 52.93
CA GLU A 466 -25.79 5.42 53.40
C GLU A 466 -27.24 5.04 53.06
N ALA A 467 -28.18 5.98 53.19
CA ALA A 467 -29.56 5.80 52.73
C ALA A 467 -29.66 5.61 51.22
N SER A 468 -28.96 6.39 50.39
CA SER A 468 -29.02 6.27 48.92
C SER A 468 -28.41 4.98 48.37
N VAL A 469 -27.27 4.53 48.90
CA VAL A 469 -26.70 3.22 48.49
C VAL A 469 -27.58 2.06 48.98
N LYS A 470 -28.22 2.22 50.15
CA LYS A 470 -29.19 1.24 50.66
C LYS A 470 -30.49 1.23 49.87
N GLU A 471 -31.02 2.38 49.47
CA GLU A 471 -32.19 2.53 48.61
C GLU A 471 -31.92 1.91 47.22
N MET A 472 -30.73 2.13 46.65
CA MET A 472 -30.27 1.44 45.44
C MET A 472 -30.11 -0.08 45.62
N LYS A 473 -29.85 -0.57 46.83
CA LYS A 473 -29.84 -2.02 47.09
C LYS A 473 -31.26 -2.58 47.28
N ASP A 474 -32.10 -1.82 47.97
CA ASP A 474 -33.47 -2.21 48.34
C ASP A 474 -34.44 -2.15 47.14
N CYS A 475 -34.25 -1.21 46.20
CA CYS A 475 -35.05 -1.07 44.99
C CYS A 475 -34.92 -2.26 44.03
N PHE A 476 -33.75 -2.90 43.96
CA PHE A 476 -33.44 -3.89 42.93
C PHE A 476 -33.47 -5.33 43.45
N GLY A 477 -33.54 -5.55 44.77
CA GLY A 477 -33.56 -6.89 45.37
C GLY A 477 -32.32 -7.73 45.03
N PRO A 478 -32.31 -9.04 45.30
CA PRO A 478 -31.16 -9.91 45.05
C PRO A 478 -31.06 -10.36 43.58
N ILE A 479 -31.33 -9.47 42.62
CA ILE A 479 -31.32 -9.82 41.19
C ILE A 479 -29.88 -9.73 40.67
N PRO A 480 -29.23 -10.83 40.25
CA PRO A 480 -27.81 -10.89 39.97
C PRO A 480 -27.28 -9.80 39.03
N GLY A 481 -27.97 -9.52 37.91
CA GLY A 481 -27.51 -8.50 36.94
C GLY A 481 -27.73 -7.03 37.35
N LEU A 482 -28.50 -6.76 38.41
CA LEU A 482 -28.82 -5.40 38.88
C LEU A 482 -28.03 -5.03 40.15
N LEU A 483 -27.22 -5.95 40.69
CA LEU A 483 -26.41 -5.75 41.89
C LEU A 483 -25.03 -5.13 41.61
N ASP A 484 -24.68 -4.91 40.35
CA ASP A 484 -23.36 -4.42 39.96
C ASP A 484 -23.20 -2.92 40.23
N SER A 485 -24.23 -2.11 39.95
CA SER A 485 -24.29 -0.69 40.26
C SER A 485 -24.14 -0.40 41.77
N PRO A 486 -24.86 -1.10 42.69
CA PRO A 486 -24.62 -0.94 44.11
C PRO A 486 -23.27 -1.50 44.58
N ALA A 487 -22.74 -2.56 43.97
CA ALA A 487 -21.39 -3.06 44.28
C ALA A 487 -20.30 -2.03 43.93
N LEU A 488 -20.42 -1.41 42.75
CA LEU A 488 -19.53 -0.35 42.29
C LEU A 488 -19.64 0.88 43.20
N ALA A 489 -20.84 1.23 43.68
CA ALA A 489 -21.02 2.32 44.64
C ALA A 489 -20.28 2.08 45.97
N TYR A 490 -20.21 0.83 46.47
CA TYR A 490 -19.38 0.49 47.64
C TYR A 490 -17.87 0.59 47.34
N ASP A 491 -17.41 0.15 46.16
CA ASP A 491 -16.00 0.31 45.77
C ASP A 491 -15.59 1.80 45.64
N PHE A 492 -16.47 2.64 45.09
CA PHE A 492 -16.26 4.10 45.06
C PHE A 492 -16.25 4.73 46.46
N ARG A 493 -17.05 4.20 47.40
CA ARG A 493 -17.05 4.68 48.79
C ARG A 493 -15.71 4.40 49.47
N TYR A 494 -15.07 3.26 49.21
CA TYR A 494 -13.75 2.92 49.72
C TYR A 494 -12.68 3.95 49.31
N ASP A 495 -12.70 4.46 48.08
CA ASP A 495 -11.75 5.49 47.64
C ASP A 495 -11.80 6.76 48.51
N MET A 496 -12.95 7.04 49.13
CA MET A 496 -13.19 8.23 49.95
C MET A 496 -12.97 7.96 51.45
N THR A 497 -13.38 6.79 51.92
CA THR A 497 -13.37 6.44 53.36
C THR A 497 -12.09 5.72 53.78
N GLY A 498 -11.47 4.99 52.85
CA GLY A 498 -10.48 3.96 53.17
C GLY A 498 -11.01 2.83 54.05
N ASP A 499 -12.35 2.76 54.26
CA ASP A 499 -12.97 1.76 55.13
C ASP A 499 -13.04 0.42 54.42
N GLU A 500 -12.26 -0.54 54.89
CA GLU A 500 -12.19 -1.87 54.30
C GLU A 500 -13.54 -2.61 54.32
N ALA A 501 -14.48 -2.21 55.20
CA ALA A 501 -15.84 -2.74 55.20
C ALA A 501 -16.56 -2.48 53.85
N ASP A 502 -16.19 -1.42 53.15
CA ASP A 502 -16.73 -1.05 51.84
C ASP A 502 -16.28 -2.03 50.75
N LEU A 503 -14.99 -2.38 50.72
CA LEU A 503 -14.48 -3.42 49.83
C LEU A 503 -15.07 -4.79 50.17
N ASP A 504 -15.28 -5.11 51.45
CA ASP A 504 -15.93 -6.36 51.85
C ASP A 504 -17.39 -6.43 51.39
N GLN A 505 -18.14 -5.31 51.45
CA GLN A 505 -19.50 -5.24 50.90
C GLN A 505 -19.52 -5.30 49.36
N ALA A 506 -18.61 -4.62 48.68
CA ALA A 506 -18.47 -4.69 47.22
C ALA A 506 -18.18 -6.14 46.77
N ILE A 507 -17.21 -6.80 47.40
CA ILE A 507 -16.86 -8.20 47.14
C ILE A 507 -18.07 -9.12 47.41
N GLN A 508 -18.84 -8.89 48.46
CA GLN A 508 -20.03 -9.69 48.78
C GLN A 508 -21.11 -9.56 47.69
N LEU A 509 -21.36 -8.33 47.22
CA LEU A 509 -22.35 -8.07 46.17
C LEU A 509 -21.90 -8.63 44.81
N TYR A 510 -20.64 -8.42 44.43
CA TYR A 510 -20.08 -9.02 43.22
C TYR A 510 -20.10 -10.55 43.26
N ASN A 511 -19.82 -11.19 44.42
CA ASN A 511 -19.95 -12.65 44.55
C ASN A 511 -21.40 -13.11 44.46
N THR A 512 -22.36 -12.32 44.95
CA THR A 512 -23.79 -12.64 44.85
C THR A 512 -24.25 -12.57 43.39
N SER A 513 -23.85 -11.51 42.67
CA SER A 513 -24.05 -11.35 41.23
C SER A 513 -23.40 -12.50 40.43
N LEU A 514 -22.15 -12.84 40.76
CA LEU A 514 -21.41 -13.95 40.15
C LEU A 514 -22.09 -15.31 40.37
N SER A 515 -22.63 -15.56 41.56
CA SER A 515 -23.29 -16.82 41.91
C SER A 515 -24.63 -17.04 41.18
N GLY A 516 -25.30 -15.95 40.79
CA GLY A 516 -26.56 -15.99 40.05
C GLY A 516 -26.39 -15.88 38.52
N THR A 517 -25.16 -15.73 38.05
CA THR A 517 -24.81 -15.62 36.64
C THR A 517 -24.62 -17.02 36.02
N PRO A 518 -25.37 -17.41 34.97
CA PRO A 518 -25.23 -18.71 34.32
C PRO A 518 -23.83 -18.96 33.77
N GLU A 519 -23.38 -20.23 33.73
CA GLU A 519 -22.13 -20.60 33.05
C GLU A 519 -22.17 -20.21 31.57
N GLY A 520 -21.12 -19.53 31.09
CA GLY A 520 -21.03 -19.01 29.72
C GLY A 520 -21.68 -17.64 29.50
N SER A 521 -22.16 -16.97 30.56
CA SER A 521 -22.64 -15.59 30.46
C SER A 521 -21.51 -14.59 30.22
N GLU A 522 -21.70 -13.68 29.27
CA GLU A 522 -20.77 -12.59 28.92
C GLU A 522 -20.43 -11.66 30.10
N ASN A 523 -21.27 -11.59 31.13
CA ASN A 523 -21.04 -10.75 32.31
C ASN A 523 -20.10 -11.38 33.36
N LYS A 524 -19.85 -12.69 33.26
CA LYS A 524 -19.09 -13.44 34.28
C LYS A 524 -17.61 -13.01 34.36
N PRO A 525 -16.89 -12.80 33.24
CA PRO A 525 -15.51 -12.30 33.27
C PRO A 525 -15.40 -10.91 33.95
N ARG A 526 -16.36 -10.02 33.69
CA ARG A 526 -16.40 -8.67 34.28
C ARG A 526 -16.50 -8.72 35.80
N LEU A 527 -17.36 -9.58 36.35
CA LEU A 527 -17.54 -9.74 37.79
C LEU A 527 -16.28 -10.31 38.47
N LEU A 528 -15.63 -11.29 37.82
CA LEU A 528 -14.37 -11.86 38.30
C LEU A 528 -13.26 -10.81 38.35
N HIS A 529 -13.18 -9.95 37.33
CA HIS A 529 -12.24 -8.83 37.31
C HIS A 529 -12.48 -7.85 38.47
N SER A 530 -13.72 -7.38 38.67
CA SER A 530 -14.04 -6.41 39.74
C SER A 530 -13.70 -6.95 41.13
N ILE A 531 -13.90 -8.25 41.36
CA ILE A 531 -13.48 -8.92 42.61
C ILE A 531 -11.94 -8.92 42.73
N GLY A 532 -11.23 -9.25 41.65
CA GLY A 532 -9.77 -9.23 41.60
C GLY A 532 -9.19 -7.86 41.96
N THR A 533 -9.75 -6.78 41.40
CA THR A 533 -9.35 -5.40 41.67
C THR A 533 -9.59 -5.00 43.13
N CYS A 534 -10.72 -5.40 43.73
CA CYS A 534 -10.97 -5.19 45.17
C CYS A 534 -9.90 -5.85 46.05
N TYR A 535 -9.50 -7.09 45.75
CA TYR A 535 -8.42 -7.77 46.48
C TYR A 535 -7.05 -7.10 46.27
N PHE A 536 -6.77 -6.58 45.07
CA PHE A 536 -5.55 -5.82 44.81
C PHE A 536 -5.50 -4.51 45.62
N ARG A 537 -6.63 -3.81 45.73
CA ARG A 537 -6.76 -2.61 46.58
C ARG A 537 -6.57 -2.92 48.07
N LYS A 538 -7.08 -4.07 48.56
CA LYS A 538 -6.79 -4.57 49.93
C LYS A 538 -5.29 -4.84 50.13
N TYR A 539 -4.61 -5.42 49.14
CA TYR A 539 -3.15 -5.58 49.19
C TYR A 539 -2.43 -4.25 49.31
N MET A 540 -2.80 -3.22 48.54
CA MET A 540 -2.17 -1.90 48.62
C MET A 540 -2.31 -1.26 50.01
N GLY A 541 -3.42 -1.51 50.72
CA GLY A 541 -3.62 -1.03 52.09
C GLY A 541 -2.89 -1.83 53.17
N ARG A 542 -2.83 -3.16 53.04
CA ARG A 542 -2.33 -4.08 54.09
C ARG A 542 -0.92 -4.62 53.85
N ASN A 543 -0.43 -4.52 52.61
CA ASN A 543 0.77 -5.18 52.11
C ASN A 543 0.79 -6.72 52.35
N ALA A 544 -0.40 -7.33 52.38
CA ALA A 544 -0.57 -8.77 52.63
C ALA A 544 -0.50 -9.56 51.32
N LEU A 545 0.60 -10.30 51.10
CA LEU A 545 0.82 -11.10 49.88
C LEU A 545 -0.31 -12.10 49.55
N THR A 546 -1.11 -12.51 50.53
CA THR A 546 -2.30 -13.36 50.35
C THR A 546 -3.41 -12.66 49.55
N ASP A 547 -3.58 -11.35 49.74
CA ASP A 547 -4.56 -10.55 49.01
C ASP A 547 -4.11 -10.35 47.57
N LEU A 548 -2.80 -10.13 47.34
CA LEU A 548 -2.21 -10.05 45.99
C LEU A 548 -2.35 -11.37 45.22
N THR A 549 -2.10 -12.50 45.90
CA THR A 549 -2.23 -13.83 45.27
C THR A 549 -3.70 -14.12 44.92
N THR A 550 -4.63 -13.67 45.76
CA THR A 550 -6.07 -13.82 45.52
C THR A 550 -6.54 -12.94 44.37
N ALA A 551 -6.01 -11.71 44.26
CA ALA A 551 -6.27 -10.80 43.15
C ALA A 551 -5.82 -11.40 41.82
N VAL A 552 -4.58 -11.90 41.74
CA VAL A 552 -4.05 -12.55 40.53
C VAL A 552 -4.91 -13.73 40.12
N ARG A 553 -5.32 -14.59 41.07
CA ARG A 553 -6.19 -15.75 40.78
C ARG A 553 -7.55 -15.36 40.19
N TYR A 554 -8.19 -14.31 40.70
CA TYR A 554 -9.48 -13.86 40.16
C TYR A 554 -9.34 -13.22 38.78
N LEU A 555 -8.24 -12.50 38.53
CA LEU A 555 -7.92 -11.96 37.21
C LEU A 555 -7.58 -13.05 36.19
N GLU A 556 -6.87 -14.11 36.60
CA GLU A 556 -6.64 -15.30 35.76
C GLU A 556 -7.95 -15.98 35.38
N GLN A 557 -8.86 -16.19 36.36
CA GLN A 557 -10.18 -16.75 36.09
C GLN A 557 -11.01 -15.86 35.16
N ALA A 558 -10.89 -14.54 35.27
CA ALA A 558 -11.55 -13.62 34.35
C ALA A 558 -11.06 -13.80 32.91
N LEU A 559 -9.74 -13.94 32.70
CA LEU A 559 -9.15 -14.20 31.38
C LEU A 559 -9.57 -15.56 30.81
N ASP A 560 -9.59 -16.61 31.64
CA ASP A 560 -9.94 -17.97 31.21
C ASP A 560 -11.43 -18.12 30.81
N GLU A 561 -12.33 -17.40 31.50
CA GLU A 561 -13.77 -17.47 31.23
C GLU A 561 -14.24 -16.50 30.13
N SER A 562 -13.32 -15.73 29.55
CA SER A 562 -13.59 -14.80 28.46
C SER A 562 -13.79 -15.56 27.13
N PRO A 563 -14.96 -15.46 26.46
CA PRO A 563 -15.14 -16.08 25.15
C PRO A 563 -14.26 -15.41 24.09
N ASN A 564 -13.61 -16.20 23.21
CA ASN A 564 -12.80 -15.70 22.09
C ASN A 564 -13.57 -14.80 21.09
N ASP A 565 -14.91 -14.84 21.12
CA ASP A 565 -15.79 -14.20 20.12
C ASP A 565 -16.55 -12.97 20.65
N THR A 566 -16.35 -12.54 21.91
CA THR A 566 -17.12 -11.44 22.50
C THR A 566 -16.24 -10.26 22.89
N ASN A 567 -16.33 -9.18 22.11
CA ASN A 567 -15.79 -7.83 22.38
C ASN A 567 -16.38 -7.13 23.64
N SER A 568 -16.93 -7.87 24.60
CA SER A 568 -17.68 -7.32 25.74
C SER A 568 -16.88 -7.18 27.04
N LEU A 569 -15.60 -7.59 27.07
CA LEU A 569 -14.73 -7.20 28.17
C LEU A 569 -14.27 -5.76 27.99
N ASP A 570 -14.93 -4.88 28.73
CA ASP A 570 -14.60 -3.47 28.92
C ASP A 570 -13.09 -3.24 29.07
N TYR A 571 -12.52 -2.46 28.13
CA TYR A 571 -11.10 -2.10 28.04
C TYR A 571 -10.46 -1.61 29.35
N ALA A 572 -11.22 -0.92 30.20
CA ALA A 572 -10.77 -0.49 31.52
C ALA A 572 -10.32 -1.67 32.39
N HIS A 573 -11.00 -2.80 32.29
CA HIS A 573 -10.68 -4.01 33.04
C HIS A 573 -9.40 -4.70 32.53
N LEU A 574 -9.17 -4.66 31.21
CA LEU A 574 -7.96 -5.23 30.62
C LEU A 574 -6.74 -4.37 30.97
N ASP A 575 -6.88 -3.04 30.95
CA ASP A 575 -5.84 -2.08 31.35
C ASP A 575 -5.50 -2.18 32.85
N ASP A 576 -6.52 -2.33 33.70
CA ASP A 576 -6.34 -2.56 35.13
C ASP A 576 -5.67 -3.92 35.40
N ALA A 577 -6.02 -4.95 34.63
CA ALA A 577 -5.36 -6.26 34.70
C ALA A 577 -3.90 -6.18 34.27
N ILE A 578 -3.59 -5.54 33.13
CA ILE A 578 -2.22 -5.30 32.65
C ILE A 578 -1.42 -4.51 33.69
N THR A 579 -1.99 -3.43 34.22
CA THR A 579 -1.35 -2.61 35.27
C THR A 579 -1.09 -3.43 36.54
N THR A 580 -2.03 -4.29 36.93
CA THR A 580 -1.92 -5.16 38.09
C THR A 580 -0.85 -6.23 37.88
N PHE A 581 -0.79 -6.86 36.70
CA PHE A 581 0.25 -7.83 36.37
C PHE A 581 1.63 -7.18 36.26
N GLN A 582 1.75 -5.99 35.67
CA GLN A 582 3.02 -5.23 35.62
C GLN A 582 3.53 -4.90 37.04
N LYS A 583 2.65 -4.40 37.92
CA LYS A 583 3.01 -4.13 39.32
C LYS A 583 3.37 -5.41 40.07
N SER A 584 2.60 -6.48 39.89
CA SER A 584 2.87 -7.79 40.48
C SER A 584 4.20 -8.37 40.01
N LEU A 585 4.54 -8.21 38.73
CA LEU A 585 5.81 -8.62 38.13
C LEU A 585 6.98 -7.83 38.73
N GLN A 586 6.82 -6.52 38.92
CA GLN A 586 7.84 -5.69 39.57
C GLN A 586 8.06 -6.10 41.03
N ILE A 587 6.99 -6.38 41.77
CA ILE A 587 7.04 -6.87 43.16
C ILE A 587 7.70 -8.26 43.20
N ALA A 588 7.32 -9.18 42.31
CA ALA A 588 7.92 -10.51 42.22
C ALA A 588 9.43 -10.43 41.95
N LYS A 589 9.87 -9.56 41.02
CA LYS A 589 11.29 -9.29 40.75
C LYS A 589 12.02 -8.72 41.97
N LEU A 590 11.40 -7.79 42.70
CA LEU A 590 11.98 -7.21 43.93
C LEU A 590 12.13 -8.24 45.07
N HIS A 591 11.21 -9.19 45.16
CA HIS A 591 11.19 -10.23 46.19
C HIS A 591 11.85 -11.55 45.76
N GLY A 592 12.40 -11.64 44.55
CA GLY A 592 13.05 -12.85 44.02
C GLY A 592 12.09 -14.02 43.82
N MET A 593 10.82 -13.75 43.54
CA MET A 593 9.80 -14.75 43.25
C MET A 593 9.77 -15.09 41.75
N ALA A 594 9.24 -16.26 41.39
CA ALA A 594 9.09 -16.67 40.00
C ALA A 594 8.16 -15.71 39.24
N ALA A 595 8.65 -15.13 38.15
CA ALA A 595 7.97 -14.14 37.32
C ALA A 595 7.33 -14.73 36.05
N SER A 596 7.64 -15.99 35.73
CA SER A 596 7.23 -16.67 34.50
C SER A 596 5.71 -16.72 34.30
N GLY A 597 4.93 -17.01 35.34
CA GLY A 597 3.46 -16.98 35.27
C GLY A 597 2.91 -15.58 35.00
N LEU A 598 3.51 -14.55 35.60
CA LEU A 598 3.09 -13.15 35.42
C LEU A 598 3.43 -12.62 34.02
N LEU A 599 4.58 -13.02 33.46
CA LEU A 599 4.97 -12.71 32.08
C LEU A 599 4.02 -13.34 31.05
N MET A 600 3.57 -14.59 31.31
CA MET A 600 2.58 -15.24 30.47
C MET A 600 1.23 -14.54 30.51
N ASN A 601 0.74 -14.20 31.71
CA ASN A 601 -0.54 -13.51 31.88
C ASN A 601 -0.50 -12.10 31.28
N LEU A 602 0.65 -11.41 31.33
CA LEU A 602 0.87 -10.15 30.62
C LEU A 602 0.83 -10.31 29.11
N ALA A 603 1.50 -11.33 28.58
CA ALA A 603 1.46 -11.61 27.15
C ALA A 603 0.03 -11.91 26.68
N GLU A 604 -0.73 -12.72 27.43
CA GLU A 604 -2.13 -13.06 27.12
C GLU A 604 -3.07 -11.84 27.23
N ALA A 605 -2.85 -10.97 28.22
CA ALA A 605 -3.61 -9.73 28.31
C ALA A 605 -3.29 -8.76 27.15
N HIS A 606 -2.02 -8.64 26.73
CA HIS A 606 -1.65 -7.83 25.57
C HIS A 606 -2.18 -8.42 24.24
N ASP A 607 -2.17 -9.75 24.10
CA ASP A 607 -2.74 -10.48 22.96
C ASP A 607 -4.24 -10.18 22.81
N ARG A 608 -4.99 -10.26 23.91
CA ARG A 608 -6.42 -9.91 23.91
C ARG A 608 -6.68 -8.45 23.64
N ARG A 609 -5.84 -7.54 24.16
CA ARG A 609 -5.95 -6.10 23.83
C ARG A 609 -5.70 -5.86 22.34
N TYR A 610 -4.75 -6.60 21.77
CA TYR A 610 -4.43 -6.56 20.35
C TYR A 610 -5.57 -7.10 19.48
N GLU A 611 -6.14 -8.27 19.80
CA GLU A 611 -7.30 -8.81 19.07
C GLU A 611 -8.50 -7.85 19.03
N LEU A 612 -8.71 -7.09 20.11
CA LEU A 612 -9.81 -6.13 20.23
C LEU A 612 -9.56 -4.80 19.49
N HIS A 613 -8.33 -4.28 19.51
CA HIS A 613 -8.01 -2.93 19.03
C HIS A 613 -7.16 -2.86 17.76
N GLY A 614 -6.44 -3.93 17.41
CA GLY A 614 -5.44 -3.90 16.34
C GLY A 614 -4.31 -2.89 16.54
N LYS A 615 -4.06 -2.43 17.78
CA LYS A 615 -3.04 -1.42 18.08
C LYS A 615 -1.65 -2.05 18.05
N ASP A 616 -0.75 -1.46 17.27
CA ASP A 616 0.61 -1.99 17.09
C ASP A 616 1.47 -2.02 18.36
N GLU A 617 1.14 -1.19 19.36
CA GLU A 617 1.92 -1.15 20.59
C GLU A 617 1.65 -2.39 21.46
N ASP A 618 0.45 -2.96 21.40
CA ASP A 618 0.06 -4.11 22.21
C ASP A 618 0.74 -5.40 21.76
N TRP A 619 0.88 -5.60 20.46
CA TRP A 619 1.66 -6.72 19.96
C TRP A 619 3.13 -6.60 20.35
N LYS A 620 3.73 -5.39 20.34
CA LYS A 620 5.13 -5.20 20.74
C LYS A 620 5.33 -5.59 22.19
N GLN A 621 4.39 -5.20 23.07
CA GLN A 621 4.45 -5.56 24.47
C GLN A 621 4.19 -7.06 24.70
N GLN A 622 3.29 -7.68 23.93
CA GLN A 622 3.09 -9.14 23.94
C GLN A 622 4.39 -9.88 23.56
N ILE A 623 5.04 -9.48 22.47
CA ILE A 623 6.28 -10.10 21.98
C ILE A 623 7.43 -9.87 22.96
N GLN A 624 7.52 -8.67 23.53
CA GLN A 624 8.51 -8.38 24.57
C GLN A 624 8.29 -9.28 25.80
N CYS A 625 7.04 -9.45 26.26
CA CYS A 625 6.71 -10.32 27.40
C CYS A 625 7.03 -11.80 27.11
N LEU A 626 6.73 -12.29 25.90
CA LEU A 626 7.06 -13.64 25.46
C LEU A 626 8.57 -13.84 25.32
N GLY A 627 9.30 -12.83 24.83
CA GLY A 627 10.76 -12.81 24.75
C GLY A 627 11.42 -12.84 26.13
N ASP A 628 10.95 -12.00 27.06
CA ASP A 628 11.41 -11.96 28.45
C ASP A 628 11.12 -13.27 29.19
N PHE A 629 9.96 -13.88 28.93
CA PHE A 629 9.61 -15.21 29.44
C PHE A 629 10.60 -16.27 28.95
N LEU A 630 10.91 -16.28 27.64
CA LEU A 630 11.87 -17.22 27.06
C LEU A 630 13.30 -17.00 27.57
N HIS A 631 13.66 -15.76 27.90
CA HIS A 631 14.94 -15.43 28.52
C HIS A 631 15.02 -15.93 29.97
N GLU A 632 13.99 -15.72 30.80
CA GLU A 632 13.94 -16.24 32.17
C GLU A 632 13.89 -17.79 32.20
N GLN A 633 13.20 -18.41 31.25
CA GLN A 633 13.11 -19.87 31.12
C GLN A 633 14.34 -20.51 30.46
N SER A 634 15.31 -19.72 29.99
CA SER A 634 16.56 -20.24 29.42
C SER A 634 17.39 -21.04 30.44
N GLU A 635 17.13 -20.84 31.73
CA GLU A 635 17.74 -21.59 32.84
C GLU A 635 16.91 -22.80 33.33
N GLU A 636 15.64 -22.95 32.90
CA GLU A 636 14.73 -24.00 33.36
C GLU A 636 14.50 -25.13 32.32
N LYS A 637 14.34 -26.37 32.82
CA LYS A 637 14.46 -27.62 32.06
C LYS A 637 13.16 -28.17 31.43
N ASP A 638 12.04 -27.44 31.41
CA ASP A 638 10.77 -28.00 30.89
C ASP A 638 10.47 -27.57 29.44
N PRO A 639 10.74 -28.44 28.44
CA PRO A 639 10.55 -28.12 27.03
C PRO A 639 9.08 -27.95 26.60
N ARG A 640 8.10 -28.39 27.39
CA ARG A 640 6.67 -28.31 27.01
C ARG A 640 6.11 -26.89 27.10
N TYR A 641 6.48 -26.13 28.13
CA TYR A 641 6.07 -24.73 28.28
C TYR A 641 6.76 -23.84 27.26
N ARG A 642 8.04 -24.12 27.00
CA ARG A 642 8.83 -23.45 25.97
C ARG A 642 8.24 -23.64 24.56
N TRP A 643 7.81 -24.86 24.22
CA TRP A 643 7.12 -25.17 22.95
C TRP A 643 5.79 -24.40 22.81
N LYS A 644 4.96 -24.37 23.86
CA LYS A 644 3.64 -23.70 23.82
C LYS A 644 3.77 -22.18 23.63
N CYS A 645 4.81 -21.55 24.19
CA CYS A 645 5.13 -20.15 23.93
C CYS A 645 5.61 -19.90 22.50
N PHE A 646 6.46 -20.79 21.96
CA PHE A 646 6.93 -20.69 20.59
C PHE A 646 5.82 -20.91 19.55
N GLU A 647 4.89 -21.82 19.82
CA GLU A 647 3.69 -22.06 19.00
C GLU A 647 2.79 -20.82 18.97
N ARG A 648 2.52 -20.20 20.14
CA ARG A 648 1.74 -18.96 20.24
C ARG A 648 2.43 -17.77 19.58
N LEU A 649 3.74 -17.61 19.77
CA LEU A 649 4.53 -16.56 19.11
C LEU A 649 4.47 -16.72 17.57
N GLY A 650 4.61 -17.95 17.07
CA GLY A 650 4.52 -18.25 15.64
C GLY A 650 3.11 -18.07 15.07
N GLN A 651 2.06 -18.39 15.82
CA GLN A 651 0.66 -18.18 15.42
C GLN A 651 0.30 -16.69 15.36
N ALA A 652 0.65 -15.91 16.39
CA ALA A 652 0.40 -14.47 16.42
C ALA A 652 1.04 -13.74 15.22
N TYR A 653 2.27 -14.12 14.86
CA TYR A 653 2.93 -13.60 13.67
C TYR A 653 2.30 -14.07 12.35
N HIS A 654 1.90 -15.34 12.26
CA HIS A 654 1.31 -15.92 11.05
C HIS A 654 -0.07 -15.32 10.73
N GLU A 655 -0.93 -15.12 11.73
CA GLU A 655 -2.28 -14.58 11.56
C GLU A 655 -2.29 -13.09 11.23
N TYR A 656 -1.36 -12.31 11.80
CA TYR A 656 -1.13 -10.91 11.42
C TYR A 656 -0.69 -10.80 9.96
N LEU A 657 0.26 -11.65 9.55
CA LEU A 657 0.87 -11.56 8.23
C LEU A 657 -0.05 -12.17 7.15
N GLU A 658 -0.89 -13.16 7.45
CA GLU A 658 -1.97 -13.59 6.55
C GLU A 658 -3.06 -12.52 6.38
N LYS A 659 -3.46 -11.81 7.46
CA LYS A 659 -4.37 -10.66 7.35
C LYS A 659 -3.76 -9.50 6.56
N ALA A 660 -2.49 -9.16 6.84
CA ALA A 660 -1.76 -8.14 6.11
C ALA A 660 -1.54 -8.52 4.64
N VAL A 661 -1.30 -9.80 4.32
CA VAL A 661 -1.18 -10.33 2.94
C VAL A 661 -2.54 -10.38 2.24
N ALA A 662 -3.63 -10.68 2.95
CA ALA A 662 -4.99 -10.65 2.41
C ALA A 662 -5.43 -9.22 2.04
N ASP A 663 -5.15 -8.24 2.90
CA ASP A 663 -5.40 -6.81 2.64
C ASP A 663 -4.42 -6.23 1.60
N SER A 664 -3.20 -6.77 1.50
CA SER A 664 -2.14 -6.27 0.60
C SER A 664 -2.04 -6.96 -0.75
N ARG A 665 -3.00 -7.81 -1.15
CA ARG A 665 -3.14 -8.21 -2.57
C ARG A 665 -3.34 -7.02 -3.52
N GLN A 666 -3.64 -5.84 -2.97
CA GLN A 666 -3.69 -4.56 -3.70
C GLN A 666 -2.38 -3.73 -3.60
N ASN A 667 -1.37 -4.14 -2.81
CA ASN A 667 -0.16 -3.36 -2.56
C ASN A 667 1.10 -4.24 -2.39
N THR A 668 1.81 -4.46 -3.50
CA THR A 668 3.00 -5.34 -3.62
C THR A 668 4.14 -5.02 -2.65
N ASP A 669 4.34 -3.76 -2.28
CA ASP A 669 5.42 -3.36 -1.35
C ASP A 669 5.17 -3.86 0.09
N ARG A 670 3.91 -3.92 0.56
CA ARG A 670 3.59 -4.39 1.93
C ARG A 670 3.68 -5.92 2.05
N SER A 671 3.30 -6.66 1.02
CA SER A 671 3.43 -8.12 1.00
C SER A 671 4.89 -8.57 1.06
N SER A 672 5.80 -7.86 0.38
CA SER A 672 7.23 -8.20 0.38
C SER A 672 7.88 -8.05 1.76
N HIS A 673 7.51 -7.01 2.51
CA HIS A 673 8.02 -6.80 3.88
C HIS A 673 7.48 -7.85 4.86
N ALA A 674 6.22 -8.25 4.69
CA ALA A 674 5.60 -9.31 5.48
C ALA A 674 6.29 -10.68 5.29
N ASP A 675 6.60 -11.03 4.04
CA ASP A 675 7.31 -12.28 3.72
C ASP A 675 8.76 -12.29 4.26
N GLU A 676 9.41 -11.11 4.30
CA GLU A 676 10.74 -10.92 4.90
C GLU A 676 10.71 -11.12 6.42
N GLU A 677 9.74 -10.54 7.13
CA GLU A 677 9.59 -10.73 8.57
C GLU A 677 9.28 -12.20 8.93
N LEU A 678 8.37 -12.86 8.20
CA LEU A 678 8.09 -14.29 8.39
C LEU A 678 9.33 -15.15 8.18
N PHE A 679 10.12 -14.85 7.14
CA PHE A 679 11.36 -15.55 6.86
C PHE A 679 12.34 -15.44 8.03
N GLU A 680 12.55 -14.24 8.56
CA GLU A 680 13.44 -13.97 9.69
C GLU A 680 13.02 -14.72 10.96
N ILE A 681 11.71 -14.77 11.23
CA ILE A 681 11.15 -15.46 12.40
C ILE A 681 11.34 -16.97 12.27
N TYR A 682 10.88 -17.57 11.16
CA TYR A 682 10.99 -19.02 10.98
C TYR A 682 12.45 -19.49 10.92
N ALA A 683 13.35 -18.68 10.33
CA ALA A 683 14.77 -19.00 10.28
C ALA A 683 15.43 -18.88 11.66
N SER A 684 15.01 -17.92 12.50
CA SER A 684 15.45 -17.81 13.90
C SER A 684 14.96 -18.96 14.79
N LEU A 685 13.82 -19.57 14.43
CA LEU A 685 13.24 -20.74 15.10
C LEU A 685 13.79 -22.08 14.56
N GLU A 686 14.69 -22.05 13.57
CA GLU A 686 15.19 -23.23 12.85
C GLU A 686 14.07 -24.11 12.21
N ASP A 687 12.86 -23.56 11.97
CA ASP A 687 11.81 -24.22 11.17
C ASP A 687 12.11 -24.04 9.68
N TRP A 688 13.12 -24.77 9.22
CA TRP A 688 13.63 -24.66 7.86
C TRP A 688 12.56 -24.87 6.77
N PRO A 689 11.61 -25.82 6.88
CA PRO A 689 10.55 -25.98 5.89
C PRO A 689 9.63 -24.76 5.77
N ARG A 690 9.25 -24.11 6.89
CA ARG A 690 8.43 -22.88 6.85
C ARG A 690 9.24 -21.69 6.38
N ALA A 691 10.45 -21.52 6.89
CA ALA A 691 11.38 -20.48 6.48
C ALA A 691 11.65 -20.54 4.97
N PHE A 692 11.81 -21.74 4.39
CA PHE A 692 12.00 -21.94 2.95
C PHE A 692 10.78 -21.52 2.12
N ARG A 693 9.56 -21.79 2.60
CA ARG A 693 8.33 -21.36 1.91
C ARG A 693 8.22 -19.84 1.88
N SER A 694 8.43 -19.18 3.02
CA SER A 694 8.44 -17.71 3.12
C SER A 694 9.56 -17.12 2.26
N ALA A 695 10.77 -17.68 2.31
CA ALA A 695 11.89 -17.22 1.47
C ALA A 695 11.61 -17.34 -0.03
N SER A 696 10.93 -18.41 -0.45
CA SER A 696 10.57 -18.63 -1.86
C SER A 696 9.49 -17.65 -2.32
N ALA A 697 8.47 -17.39 -1.49
CA ALA A 697 7.43 -16.40 -1.76
C ALA A 697 8.03 -14.97 -1.83
N MET A 698 8.86 -14.62 -0.85
CA MET A 698 9.61 -13.37 -0.79
C MET A 698 10.40 -13.13 -2.09
N ILE A 699 11.23 -14.09 -2.53
CA ILE A 699 12.05 -13.93 -3.76
C ILE A 699 11.18 -13.80 -5.01
N SER A 700 10.02 -14.47 -5.08
CA SER A 700 9.08 -14.30 -6.20
C SER A 700 8.48 -12.89 -6.23
N HIS A 701 8.19 -12.27 -5.07
CA HIS A 701 7.64 -10.92 -4.98
C HIS A 701 8.69 -9.81 -5.20
N LEU A 702 9.97 -10.09 -4.92
CA LEU A 702 11.09 -9.13 -4.98
C LEU A 702 11.60 -8.78 -6.38
N LEU A 703 11.11 -9.44 -7.45
CA LEU A 703 11.45 -9.06 -8.84
C LEU A 703 11.03 -7.63 -9.21
N ALA A 704 10.31 -6.91 -8.32
CA ALA A 704 9.84 -5.53 -8.50
C ALA A 704 10.58 -4.45 -7.67
N SER A 705 11.41 -4.77 -6.65
CA SER A 705 12.02 -3.78 -5.75
C SER A 705 13.55 -3.96 -5.59
N ALA A 706 14.31 -2.85 -5.60
CA ALA A 706 15.78 -2.85 -5.73
C ALA A 706 16.55 -2.74 -4.40
N ARG A 707 16.01 -3.25 -3.28
CA ARG A 707 16.66 -3.12 -1.95
C ARG A 707 16.65 -4.43 -1.16
N CYS A 708 17.54 -5.36 -1.49
CA CYS A 708 17.60 -6.67 -0.82
C CYS A 708 19.01 -7.26 -0.71
N ALA A 709 19.97 -6.54 -0.12
CA ALA A 709 21.29 -7.10 0.16
C ALA A 709 21.19 -8.28 1.14
N GLY A 710 21.77 -9.44 0.82
CA GLY A 710 21.87 -10.59 1.75
C GLY A 710 20.65 -11.51 1.88
N LEU A 711 19.46 -11.10 1.42
CA LEU A 711 18.23 -11.92 1.50
C LEU A 711 18.30 -13.19 0.64
N ALA A 712 18.84 -13.08 -0.59
CA ALA A 712 19.05 -14.22 -1.48
C ALA A 712 20.03 -15.25 -0.89
N SER A 713 21.10 -14.76 -0.28
CA SER A 713 22.08 -15.60 0.43
C SER A 713 21.45 -16.33 1.62
N GLY A 714 20.56 -15.65 2.36
CA GLY A 714 19.72 -16.22 3.41
C GLY A 714 18.79 -17.32 2.92
N ALA A 715 18.01 -17.04 1.88
CA ALA A 715 17.09 -17.98 1.27
C ALA A 715 17.79 -19.25 0.75
N ALA A 716 18.94 -19.08 0.10
CA ALA A 716 19.75 -20.20 -0.38
C ALA A 716 20.28 -21.07 0.78
N ALA A 717 20.76 -20.45 1.87
CA ALA A 717 21.19 -21.18 3.06
C ALA A 717 20.02 -21.95 3.70
N VAL A 718 18.86 -21.31 3.84
CA VAL A 718 17.65 -21.93 4.40
C VAL A 718 17.16 -23.09 3.54
N ALA A 719 17.15 -22.96 2.20
CA ALA A 719 16.80 -24.05 1.30
C ALA A 719 17.69 -25.28 1.52
N LEU A 720 19.01 -25.07 1.62
CA LEU A 720 19.96 -26.14 1.91
C LEU A 720 19.72 -26.75 3.30
N ARG A 721 19.34 -25.97 4.31
CA ARG A 721 19.00 -26.46 5.66
C ARG A 721 17.69 -27.25 5.68
N ALA A 722 16.72 -26.85 4.86
CA ALA A 722 15.43 -27.52 4.69
C ALA A 722 15.54 -28.88 3.95
N GLY A 723 16.73 -29.22 3.43
CA GLY A 723 16.97 -30.47 2.71
C GLY A 723 16.69 -30.39 1.21
N GLU A 724 16.48 -29.18 0.68
CA GLU A 724 16.28 -28.96 -0.75
C GLU A 724 17.56 -29.20 -1.57
N SER A 725 17.39 -29.36 -2.88
CA SER A 725 18.49 -29.64 -3.79
C SER A 725 19.48 -28.46 -3.88
N PRO A 726 20.79 -28.71 -4.16
CA PRO A 726 21.74 -27.63 -4.44
C PRO A 726 21.32 -26.72 -5.59
N TYR A 727 20.63 -27.26 -6.60
CA TYR A 727 20.08 -26.48 -7.69
C TYR A 727 19.00 -25.50 -7.20
N THR A 728 18.08 -25.94 -6.34
CA THR A 728 17.06 -25.07 -5.74
C THR A 728 17.69 -23.89 -5.01
N ALA A 729 18.74 -24.14 -4.23
CA ALA A 729 19.47 -23.10 -3.51
C ALA A 729 20.18 -22.13 -4.47
N LEU A 730 20.84 -22.63 -5.52
CA LEU A 730 21.46 -21.79 -6.54
C LEU A 730 20.43 -20.96 -7.30
N ARG A 731 19.26 -21.53 -7.60
CA ARG A 731 18.18 -20.82 -8.28
C ARG A 731 17.69 -19.64 -7.43
N LEU A 732 17.39 -19.85 -6.15
CA LEU A 732 17.01 -18.77 -5.23
C LEU A 732 18.12 -17.73 -5.08
N LEU A 733 19.38 -18.18 -5.00
CA LEU A 733 20.52 -17.29 -4.92
C LEU A 733 20.64 -16.38 -6.15
N GLU A 734 20.53 -16.94 -7.35
CA GLU A 734 20.63 -16.20 -8.61
C GLU A 734 19.39 -15.35 -8.91
N SER A 735 18.21 -15.72 -8.40
CA SER A 735 16.98 -14.94 -8.54
C SER A 735 16.96 -13.67 -7.70
N GLY A 736 17.63 -13.65 -6.55
CA GLY A 736 17.62 -12.50 -5.63
C GLY A 736 18.95 -11.73 -5.53
N ARG A 737 20.03 -12.17 -6.21
CA ARG A 737 21.33 -11.47 -6.24
C ARG A 737 21.57 -10.85 -7.60
N GLY A 738 22.37 -9.78 -7.65
CA GLY A 738 22.70 -9.12 -8.91
C GLY A 738 21.47 -8.79 -9.72
N ILE A 739 20.36 -8.37 -9.09
CA ILE A 739 19.07 -8.16 -9.75
C ILE A 739 19.24 -7.11 -10.84
N MET A 740 20.04 -6.06 -10.59
CA MET A 740 20.32 -5.04 -11.58
C MET A 740 21.17 -5.57 -12.73
N ILE A 741 22.19 -6.38 -12.42
CA ILE A 741 23.09 -6.98 -13.41
C ILE A 741 22.35 -8.01 -14.28
N ASN A 742 21.63 -8.93 -13.67
CA ASN A 742 20.88 -9.99 -14.34
C ASN A 742 19.72 -9.41 -15.16
N SER A 743 19.05 -8.35 -14.67
CA SER A 743 18.07 -7.61 -15.47
C SER A 743 18.74 -7.02 -16.72
N LEU A 744 19.85 -6.29 -16.57
CA LEU A 744 20.57 -5.70 -17.71
C LEU A 744 21.08 -6.75 -18.71
N LEU A 745 21.55 -7.90 -18.23
CA LEU A 745 22.03 -8.98 -19.08
C LEU A 745 20.88 -9.72 -19.79
N GLY A 746 19.81 -10.09 -19.09
CA GLY A 746 18.60 -10.70 -19.66
C GLY A 746 17.92 -9.78 -20.68
N LEU A 747 17.93 -8.47 -20.45
CA LEU A 747 17.46 -7.45 -21.40
C LEU A 747 18.29 -7.37 -22.68
N ARG A 748 19.55 -7.80 -22.65
CA ARG A 748 20.48 -7.73 -23.80
C ARG A 748 20.59 -9.05 -24.55
N SER A 749 20.33 -10.20 -23.91
CA SER A 749 20.30 -11.52 -24.57
C SER A 749 18.89 -11.92 -24.97
N ASP A 750 18.00 -12.04 -23.99
CA ASP A 750 16.71 -12.72 -24.16
C ASP A 750 15.74 -11.84 -24.95
N VAL A 751 15.81 -10.51 -24.76
CA VAL A 751 15.01 -9.55 -25.54
C VAL A 751 15.52 -9.39 -26.96
N ASP A 752 16.82 -9.57 -27.21
CA ASP A 752 17.36 -9.52 -28.59
C ASP A 752 17.03 -10.81 -29.37
N GLU A 753 16.90 -11.95 -28.68
CA GLU A 753 16.33 -13.18 -29.24
C GLU A 753 14.82 -13.05 -29.45
N LEU A 754 14.09 -12.55 -28.45
CA LEU A 754 12.65 -12.30 -28.55
C LEU A 754 12.34 -11.30 -29.66
N ARG A 755 13.10 -10.22 -29.80
CA ARG A 755 12.92 -9.25 -30.89
C ARG A 755 13.18 -9.86 -32.27
N ARG A 756 14.03 -10.89 -32.36
CA ARG A 756 14.33 -11.57 -33.62
C ARG A 756 13.21 -12.51 -34.04
N ASP A 757 12.67 -13.26 -33.09
CA ASP A 757 11.73 -14.36 -33.35
C ASP A 757 10.26 -13.94 -33.13
N HIS A 758 10.00 -12.96 -32.25
CA HIS A 758 8.71 -12.45 -31.77
C HIS A 758 8.75 -10.90 -31.52
N PRO A 759 8.82 -10.09 -32.59
CA PRO A 759 9.07 -8.64 -32.48
C PRO A 759 7.95 -7.84 -31.80
N GLU A 760 6.68 -8.26 -31.93
CA GLU A 760 5.53 -7.55 -31.34
C GLU A 760 5.53 -7.69 -29.82
N GLU A 761 5.77 -8.91 -29.32
CA GLU A 761 5.87 -9.23 -27.90
C GLU A 761 7.08 -8.54 -27.27
N ALA A 762 8.20 -8.46 -27.99
CA ALA A 762 9.38 -7.71 -27.55
C ALA A 762 9.12 -6.20 -27.42
N GLU A 763 8.42 -5.58 -28.39
CA GLU A 763 8.06 -4.16 -28.32
C GLU A 763 7.06 -3.86 -27.20
N GLN A 764 6.09 -4.75 -26.99
CA GLN A 764 5.12 -4.65 -25.89
C GLN A 764 5.80 -4.75 -24.52
N TYR A 765 6.67 -5.75 -24.34
CA TYR A 765 7.46 -5.92 -23.12
C TYR A 765 8.31 -4.67 -22.82
N LEU A 766 9.03 -4.15 -23.81
CA LEU A 766 9.86 -2.95 -23.65
C LEU A 766 9.04 -1.70 -23.33
N LYS A 767 7.87 -1.55 -23.95
CA LYS A 767 6.97 -0.42 -23.69
C LYS A 767 6.45 -0.44 -22.25
N LEU A 768 5.94 -1.59 -21.79
CA LEU A 768 5.41 -1.76 -20.44
C LEU A 768 6.51 -1.57 -19.39
N ARG A 769 7.70 -2.11 -19.63
CA ARG A 769 8.86 -1.92 -18.77
C ARG A 769 9.27 -0.44 -18.67
N ASN A 770 9.37 0.26 -19.80
CA ASN A 770 9.74 1.68 -19.79
C ASN A 770 8.71 2.54 -19.03
N GLN A 771 7.44 2.15 -19.02
CA GLN A 771 6.39 2.80 -18.23
C GLN A 771 6.60 2.57 -16.72
N VAL A 772 6.97 1.35 -16.31
CA VAL A 772 7.34 1.01 -14.92
C VAL A 772 8.62 1.73 -14.47
N ASP A 773 9.59 1.92 -15.38
CA ASP A 773 10.90 2.55 -15.13
C ASP A 773 10.84 4.11 -15.10
N SER A 774 9.75 4.74 -15.54
CA SER A 774 9.65 6.19 -15.82
C SER A 774 9.69 7.17 -14.62
N VAL A 775 9.76 6.69 -13.37
CA VAL A 775 9.92 7.51 -12.15
C VAL A 775 11.05 6.97 -11.25
N ARG A 776 12.25 6.81 -11.80
CA ARG A 776 13.49 6.73 -11.01
C ARG A 776 14.24 8.05 -11.14
N PRO A 777 14.32 8.90 -10.09
CA PRO A 777 15.36 9.92 -10.03
C PRO A 777 16.66 9.21 -9.70
N GLY A 778 17.37 8.80 -10.75
CA GLY A 778 18.64 8.12 -10.66
C GLY A 778 19.00 7.56 -12.03
N LEU A 779 20.00 8.18 -12.65
CA LEU A 779 20.56 7.91 -13.97
C LEU A 779 19.79 8.58 -15.14
N SER A 780 20.25 9.80 -15.50
CA SER A 780 20.10 10.52 -16.79
C SER A 780 18.93 11.51 -17.03
N HIS A 781 18.91 12.69 -16.36
CA HIS A 781 18.78 14.03 -17.00
C HIS A 781 18.74 15.21 -15.99
N PRO A 782 19.56 16.29 -16.12
CA PRO A 782 19.57 17.44 -15.19
C PRO A 782 18.48 18.51 -15.41
N ALA A 783 17.43 18.25 -16.21
CA ALA A 783 16.51 19.32 -16.69
C ALA A 783 15.03 19.15 -16.31
N ALA A 784 14.65 18.11 -15.55
CA ALA A 784 13.25 17.83 -15.23
C ALA A 784 12.87 18.08 -13.75
N ALA A 785 13.58 18.99 -13.07
CA ALA A 785 13.38 19.27 -11.64
C ALA A 785 12.15 20.13 -11.29
N TRP A 786 11.21 20.36 -12.22
CA TRP A 786 10.02 21.19 -11.97
C TRP A 786 8.78 20.68 -12.72
N LEU A 787 8.21 19.56 -12.28
CA LEU A 787 6.80 19.22 -12.51
C LEU A 787 6.20 18.56 -11.25
N PRO A 788 4.92 18.81 -10.89
CA PRO A 788 4.30 18.33 -9.66
C PRO A 788 4.05 16.82 -9.67
N VAL A 789 4.37 16.16 -8.57
CA VAL A 789 4.19 14.71 -8.34
C VAL A 789 2.73 14.42 -7.99
N HIS A 790 2.01 13.72 -8.89
CA HIS A 790 0.80 12.97 -8.58
C HIS A 790 0.71 11.74 -9.50
N GLN A 791 0.81 10.52 -8.93
CA GLN A 791 0.02 9.31 -9.24
C GLN A 791 0.75 8.00 -8.87
N PRO A 792 0.33 7.31 -7.79
CA PRO A 792 0.71 5.93 -7.47
C PRO A 792 0.05 4.86 -8.37
N ASP A 793 -1.18 5.11 -8.86
CA ASP A 793 -2.01 4.09 -9.54
C ASP A 793 -1.50 3.67 -10.92
N TYR A 794 -0.82 4.56 -11.65
CA TYR A 794 -0.36 4.29 -13.02
C TYR A 794 0.80 3.28 -13.06
N ARG A 795 1.62 3.25 -11.99
CA ARG A 795 2.76 2.34 -11.87
C ARG A 795 2.30 0.92 -11.54
N HIS A 796 1.31 0.78 -10.68
CA HIS A 796 0.73 -0.52 -10.30
C HIS A 796 0.08 -1.21 -11.52
N GLY A 797 -0.69 -0.46 -12.32
CA GLY A 797 -1.28 -0.99 -13.55
C GLY A 797 -0.25 -1.41 -14.61
N ALA A 798 0.83 -0.63 -14.77
CA ALA A 798 1.92 -0.97 -15.69
C ALA A 798 2.74 -2.19 -15.21
N ALA A 799 2.93 -2.35 -13.89
CA ALA A 799 3.64 -3.49 -13.31
C ALA A 799 2.88 -4.81 -13.48
N GLN A 800 1.56 -4.81 -13.22
CA GLN A 800 0.72 -5.99 -13.45
C GLN A 800 0.64 -6.37 -14.93
N ALA A 801 0.55 -5.36 -15.82
CA ALA A 801 0.57 -5.59 -17.26
C ALA A 801 1.92 -6.15 -17.74
N LEU A 802 3.04 -5.71 -17.14
CA LEU A 802 4.38 -6.24 -17.43
C LEU A 802 4.52 -7.70 -16.99
N GLU A 803 4.05 -8.05 -15.79
CA GLU A 803 4.08 -9.42 -15.28
C GLU A 803 3.28 -10.38 -16.17
N LYS A 804 2.09 -9.95 -16.61
CA LYS A 804 1.30 -10.69 -17.58
C LYS A 804 2.02 -10.87 -18.92
N ALA A 805 2.67 -9.83 -19.43
CA ALA A 805 3.44 -9.91 -20.67
C ALA A 805 4.62 -10.89 -20.57
N ILE A 806 5.31 -10.94 -19.42
CA ILE A 806 6.37 -11.93 -19.17
C ILE A 806 5.80 -13.35 -19.19
N GLN A 807 4.63 -13.56 -18.56
CA GLN A 807 3.97 -14.86 -18.55
C GLN A 807 3.55 -15.30 -19.95
N ASP A 808 3.01 -14.38 -20.76
CA ASP A 808 2.62 -14.63 -22.14
C ASP A 808 3.84 -15.00 -22.99
N ILE A 809 4.97 -14.30 -22.85
CA ILE A 809 6.23 -14.62 -23.53
C ILE A 809 6.72 -16.03 -23.17
N ARG A 810 6.59 -16.44 -21.91
CA ARG A 810 6.99 -17.79 -21.46
C ARG A 810 6.14 -18.92 -22.04
N THR A 811 5.01 -18.62 -22.67
CA THR A 811 4.23 -19.63 -23.41
C THR A 811 4.73 -19.86 -24.83
N LEU A 812 5.64 -19.02 -25.32
CA LEU A 812 6.24 -19.14 -26.66
C LEU A 812 7.32 -20.22 -26.66
N SER A 813 7.35 -21.00 -27.75
CA SER A 813 8.33 -22.08 -27.92
C SER A 813 9.76 -21.52 -27.98
N GLY A 814 10.64 -21.98 -27.10
CA GLY A 814 12.02 -21.49 -26.98
C GLY A 814 12.21 -20.32 -26.00
N PHE A 815 11.12 -19.81 -25.39
CA PHE A 815 11.13 -18.73 -24.41
C PHE A 815 10.55 -19.16 -23.06
N GLU A 816 10.44 -20.46 -22.80
CA GLU A 816 9.82 -21.02 -21.59
C GLU A 816 10.51 -20.57 -20.30
N SER A 817 11.80 -20.24 -20.38
CA SER A 817 12.62 -19.70 -19.30
C SER A 817 12.93 -18.20 -19.48
N PHE A 818 12.12 -17.44 -20.22
CA PHE A 818 12.37 -16.01 -20.49
C PHE A 818 12.49 -15.22 -19.18
N LEU A 819 13.64 -14.53 -19.01
CA LEU A 819 14.04 -13.82 -17.78
C LEU A 819 14.14 -14.69 -16.53
N GLU A 820 14.19 -16.02 -16.65
CA GLU A 820 14.53 -16.92 -15.54
C GLU A 820 16.04 -17.16 -15.47
N GLY A 821 16.53 -17.46 -14.27
CA GLY A 821 17.93 -17.85 -14.06
C GLY A 821 18.30 -19.14 -14.80
N PRO A 822 19.60 -19.44 -14.97
CA PRO A 822 20.05 -20.58 -15.76
C PRO A 822 19.53 -21.92 -15.23
N SER A 823 19.21 -22.85 -16.14
CA SER A 823 18.79 -24.21 -15.78
C SER A 823 19.94 -25.01 -15.17
N GLU A 824 19.64 -26.11 -14.49
CA GLU A 824 20.68 -27.00 -13.94
C GLU A 824 21.62 -27.52 -15.05
N GLU A 825 21.07 -27.80 -16.23
CA GLU A 825 21.83 -28.25 -17.40
C GLU A 825 22.74 -27.14 -17.94
N ASP A 826 22.28 -25.90 -17.97
CA ASP A 826 23.09 -24.75 -18.37
C ASP A 826 24.26 -24.51 -17.40
N MET A 827 24.00 -24.64 -16.10
CA MET A 827 25.04 -24.52 -15.06
C MET A 827 26.10 -25.62 -15.22
N LYS A 828 25.68 -26.87 -15.48
CA LYS A 828 26.59 -28.01 -15.73
C LYS A 828 27.36 -27.84 -17.04
N ALA A 829 26.72 -27.36 -18.11
CA ALA A 829 27.37 -27.06 -19.38
C ALA A 829 28.42 -25.95 -19.21
N ALA A 830 28.13 -24.95 -18.39
CA ALA A 830 29.09 -23.94 -17.96
C ALA A 830 30.20 -24.51 -17.03
N ALA A 831 30.19 -25.76 -16.60
CA ALA A 831 31.34 -26.36 -15.91
C ALA A 831 32.36 -27.04 -16.88
N THR A 832 32.12 -27.02 -18.20
CA THR A 832 32.97 -27.71 -19.20
C THR A 832 34.42 -27.20 -19.24
N GLU A 833 34.62 -25.90 -19.08
CA GLU A 833 35.95 -25.26 -19.06
C GLU A 833 36.56 -25.20 -17.65
N GLY A 834 36.08 -26.05 -16.74
CA GLY A 834 36.53 -26.11 -15.34
C GLY A 834 35.38 -25.98 -14.35
N PRO A 835 35.51 -26.59 -13.15
CA PRO A 835 34.47 -26.56 -12.13
C PRO A 835 34.19 -25.13 -11.65
N ILE A 836 32.91 -24.85 -11.40
CA ILE A 836 32.45 -23.59 -10.82
C ILE A 836 32.17 -23.82 -9.34
N ILE A 837 32.69 -22.94 -8.49
CA ILE A 837 32.55 -23.01 -7.05
C ILE A 837 31.77 -21.78 -6.60
N VAL A 838 30.55 -22.00 -6.15
CA VAL A 838 29.72 -20.96 -5.52
C VAL A 838 29.88 -21.06 -4.02
N ILE A 839 30.31 -19.99 -3.36
CA ILE A 839 30.39 -19.93 -1.90
C ILE A 839 29.34 -18.94 -1.41
N ASN A 840 28.31 -19.49 -0.78
CA ASN A 840 27.21 -18.73 -0.18
C ASN A 840 27.51 -18.44 1.29
N VAL A 841 27.49 -17.17 1.67
CA VAL A 841 27.71 -16.68 3.03
C VAL A 841 26.42 -16.10 3.59
N SER A 842 25.92 -16.68 4.67
CA SER A 842 24.71 -16.21 5.36
C SER A 842 24.81 -16.41 6.88
N LYS A 843 24.03 -15.63 7.64
CA LYS A 843 23.81 -15.84 9.08
C LYS A 843 23.21 -17.21 9.41
N TYR A 844 22.48 -17.82 8.48
CA TYR A 844 21.85 -19.16 8.66
C TYR A 844 22.77 -20.33 8.27
N GLY A 845 23.93 -20.03 7.68
CA GLY A 845 24.91 -21.02 7.27
C GLY A 845 25.82 -20.52 6.16
N CYS A 846 27.05 -21.04 6.16
CA CYS A 846 27.99 -20.88 5.07
C CYS A 846 28.15 -22.22 4.35
N ASP A 847 27.91 -22.24 3.04
CA ASP A 847 27.97 -23.45 2.22
C ASP A 847 28.67 -23.15 0.89
N ALA A 848 29.44 -24.13 0.40
CA ALA A 848 29.95 -24.15 -0.96
C ALA A 848 29.16 -25.14 -1.83
N ILE A 849 28.78 -24.72 -3.03
CA ILE A 849 28.17 -25.55 -4.06
C ILE A 849 29.15 -25.65 -5.22
N ILE A 850 29.65 -26.86 -5.45
CA ILE A 850 30.62 -27.19 -6.50
C ILE A 850 29.84 -27.75 -7.69
N ILE A 851 29.92 -27.07 -8.82
CA ILE A 851 29.25 -27.44 -10.07
C ILE A 851 30.28 -28.11 -10.97
N LYS A 852 30.02 -29.38 -11.30
CA LYS A 852 30.76 -30.17 -12.28
C LYS A 852 29.86 -30.43 -13.50
N THR A 853 30.43 -30.97 -14.57
CA THR A 853 29.68 -31.29 -15.81
C THR A 853 28.63 -32.38 -15.59
N ASP A 854 28.77 -33.21 -14.56
CA ASP A 854 27.92 -34.35 -14.25
C ASP A 854 27.04 -34.15 -13.01
N ASN A 855 27.51 -33.40 -12.00
CA ASN A 855 26.77 -33.22 -10.74
C ASN A 855 27.00 -31.88 -10.03
N LEU A 856 26.16 -31.59 -9.04
CA LEU A 856 26.30 -30.48 -8.10
C LEU A 856 26.58 -31.05 -6.70
N ILE A 857 27.65 -30.61 -6.05
CA ILE A 857 28.11 -31.12 -4.76
C ILE A 857 28.05 -29.99 -3.72
N ARG A 858 27.27 -30.19 -2.65
CA ARG A 858 27.26 -29.31 -1.48
C ARG A 858 28.41 -29.62 -0.54
N HIS A 859 29.02 -28.60 0.04
CA HIS A 859 29.90 -28.66 1.20
C HIS A 859 29.47 -27.62 2.23
N SER A 860 29.17 -28.05 3.46
CA SER A 860 28.81 -27.14 4.55
C SER A 860 30.04 -26.83 5.40
N PHE A 861 30.29 -25.54 5.65
CA PHE A 861 31.36 -25.09 6.52
C PHE A 861 30.87 -25.09 7.97
N SER A 862 31.23 -26.13 8.73
CA SER A 862 30.75 -26.31 10.11
C SER A 862 31.37 -25.35 11.14
N LYS A 863 32.50 -24.72 10.82
CA LYS A 863 33.27 -23.87 11.75
C LYS A 863 33.30 -22.39 11.36
N VAL A 864 32.83 -22.06 10.16
CA VAL A 864 32.94 -20.71 9.60
C VAL A 864 31.58 -20.04 9.71
N THR A 865 31.53 -18.89 10.37
CA THR A 865 30.34 -18.05 10.44
C THR A 865 30.50 -16.80 9.57
N MET A 866 29.37 -16.18 9.19
CA MET A 866 29.39 -14.88 8.50
C MET A 866 30.15 -13.81 9.30
N ALA A 867 30.04 -13.82 10.62
CA ALA A 867 30.75 -12.89 11.49
C ALA A 867 32.27 -13.08 11.45
N ASP A 868 32.76 -14.31 11.28
CA ASP A 868 34.19 -14.57 11.10
C ASP A 868 34.70 -14.04 9.76
N ILE A 869 33.94 -14.26 8.68
CA ILE A 869 34.26 -13.71 7.34
C ILE A 869 34.23 -12.18 7.37
N GLN A 870 33.22 -11.57 7.97
CA GLN A 870 33.13 -10.12 8.12
C GLN A 870 34.35 -9.57 8.87
N ARG A 871 34.72 -10.17 10.00
CA ARG A 871 35.88 -9.76 10.79
C ARG A 871 37.17 -9.70 9.97
N GLU A 872 37.37 -10.69 9.10
CA GLU A 872 38.55 -10.75 8.23
C GLU A 872 38.43 -9.86 6.97
N ALA A 873 37.21 -9.45 6.59
CA ALA A 873 36.91 -8.63 5.40
C ALA A 873 36.81 -7.11 5.67
N VAL A 874 36.91 -6.66 6.92
CA VAL A 874 36.65 -5.25 7.35
C VAL A 874 37.65 -4.23 6.80
N ASP A 875 38.87 -4.60 6.40
CA ASP A 875 39.84 -3.62 5.89
C ASP A 875 40.90 -4.25 4.96
N ALA A 876 40.96 -3.79 3.71
CA ALA A 876 41.98 -4.20 2.74
C ALA A 876 43.40 -3.83 3.19
N THR A 877 43.56 -2.81 4.06
CA THR A 877 44.84 -2.43 4.64
C THR A 877 45.35 -3.41 5.71
N ASN A 878 44.49 -4.30 6.21
CA ASN A 878 44.83 -5.36 7.18
C ASN A 878 45.09 -6.73 6.52
N MET A 879 45.13 -6.81 5.17
CA MET A 879 45.45 -8.05 4.47
C MET A 879 46.85 -8.54 4.87
N SER A 880 46.91 -9.71 5.50
CA SER A 880 48.14 -10.28 6.08
C SER A 880 48.27 -11.76 5.73
N SER A 881 49.46 -12.33 5.92
CA SER A 881 49.68 -13.77 5.72
C SER A 881 48.70 -14.61 6.55
N ARG A 882 48.36 -14.17 7.77
CA ARG A 882 47.37 -14.81 8.66
C ARG A 882 46.00 -14.98 8.01
N VAL A 883 45.51 -13.95 7.32
CA VAL A 883 44.21 -14.00 6.63
C VAL A 883 44.25 -14.99 5.47
N LEU A 884 45.34 -15.01 4.70
CA LEU A 884 45.53 -15.97 3.61
C LEU A 884 45.62 -17.42 4.11
N GLU A 885 46.28 -17.65 5.26
CA GLU A 885 46.35 -18.97 5.91
C GLU A 885 44.98 -19.42 6.44
N TRP A 886 44.22 -18.51 7.04
CA TRP A 886 42.85 -18.76 7.50
C TRP A 886 41.91 -19.09 6.33
N LEU A 887 41.93 -18.28 5.26
CA LEU A 887 41.16 -18.54 4.03
C LEU A 887 41.50 -19.90 3.44
N TRP A 888 42.76 -20.32 3.53
CA TRP A 888 43.18 -21.63 3.07
C TRP A 888 42.58 -22.75 3.92
N ASP A 889 42.77 -22.71 5.24
CA ASP A 889 42.39 -23.83 6.10
C ASP A 889 40.87 -23.96 6.26
N GLU A 890 40.15 -22.84 6.32
CA GLU A 890 38.72 -22.82 6.64
C GLU A 890 37.82 -22.81 5.40
N ILE A 891 38.29 -22.28 4.24
CA ILE A 891 37.46 -22.12 3.04
C ILE A 891 38.03 -22.87 1.83
N ALA A 892 39.22 -22.50 1.35
CA ALA A 892 39.71 -22.97 0.06
C ALA A 892 40.10 -24.45 0.06
N LYS A 893 40.83 -24.92 1.08
CA LYS A 893 41.27 -26.32 1.16
C LYS A 893 40.10 -27.30 1.23
N PRO A 894 39.08 -27.17 2.12
CA PRO A 894 37.96 -28.10 2.17
C PRO A 894 37.20 -28.23 0.84
N VAL A 895 37.13 -27.16 0.06
CA VAL A 895 36.48 -27.15 -1.24
C VAL A 895 37.37 -27.82 -2.30
N LEU A 896 38.66 -27.47 -2.35
CA LEU A 896 39.61 -28.08 -3.30
C LEU A 896 39.81 -29.57 -3.05
N ASP A 897 39.78 -30.02 -1.79
CA ASP A 897 39.88 -31.43 -1.42
C ASP A 897 38.68 -32.25 -1.95
N LYS A 898 37.53 -31.63 -2.30
CA LYS A 898 36.40 -32.32 -2.98
C LYS A 898 36.54 -32.41 -4.50
N LEU A 899 37.57 -31.79 -5.08
CA LEU A 899 37.90 -31.82 -6.49
C LEU A 899 38.96 -32.89 -6.81
N ASP A 900 38.97 -34.01 -6.07
CA ASP A 900 39.94 -35.14 -5.96
C ASP A 900 40.67 -35.65 -7.24
N SER A 901 40.44 -35.08 -8.42
CA SER A 901 41.12 -35.34 -9.70
C SER A 901 41.87 -34.13 -10.31
N LEU A 902 41.85 -32.93 -9.70
CA LEU A 902 42.31 -31.67 -10.32
C LEU A 902 43.26 -30.84 -9.42
N THR A 903 44.02 -31.43 -8.50
CA THR A 903 44.73 -30.64 -7.46
C THR A 903 46.25 -30.55 -7.60
N THR A 904 46.85 -31.18 -8.61
CA THR A 904 48.28 -31.03 -8.94
C THR A 904 48.54 -31.15 -10.44
N CYS A 905 49.27 -30.19 -11.01
CA CYS A 905 49.78 -30.28 -12.38
C CYS A 905 50.69 -31.52 -12.52
N SER A 906 50.30 -32.51 -13.33
CA SER A 906 51.20 -33.59 -13.75
C SER A 906 52.36 -32.99 -14.56
N GLU A 907 53.60 -33.47 -14.40
CA GLU A 907 54.76 -33.00 -15.17
C GLU A 907 54.45 -32.99 -16.69
N GLY A 908 54.18 -31.80 -17.25
CA GLY A 908 53.83 -31.59 -18.66
C GLY A 908 52.34 -31.38 -18.99
N GLY A 909 51.42 -31.31 -18.02
CA GLY A 909 49.99 -31.02 -18.22
C GLY A 909 49.61 -29.55 -18.00
N SER A 910 48.44 -29.12 -18.49
CA SER A 910 47.87 -27.79 -18.19
C SER A 910 47.37 -27.70 -16.75
N TRP A 911 47.40 -26.50 -16.19
CA TRP A 911 46.89 -26.26 -14.83
C TRP A 911 45.36 -26.33 -14.83
N PRO A 912 44.75 -26.95 -13.80
CA PRO A 912 43.31 -26.98 -13.66
C PRO A 912 42.77 -25.58 -13.36
N HIS A 913 41.69 -25.20 -14.05
CA HIS A 913 41.07 -23.87 -13.94
C HIS A 913 39.78 -23.94 -13.12
N VAL A 914 39.68 -23.08 -12.12
CA VAL A 914 38.53 -22.96 -11.22
C VAL A 914 37.93 -21.56 -11.33
N ARG A 915 36.59 -21.49 -11.25
CA ARG A 915 35.85 -20.24 -11.15
C ARG A 915 35.21 -20.06 -9.79
N TRP A 916 35.52 -18.95 -9.14
CA TRP A 916 34.98 -18.57 -7.85
C TRP A 916 33.81 -17.63 -8.03
N VAL A 917 32.69 -17.97 -7.41
CA VAL A 917 31.48 -17.17 -7.35
C VAL A 917 31.16 -16.96 -5.87
N THR A 918 31.53 -15.81 -5.33
CA THR A 918 31.40 -15.51 -3.90
C THR A 918 30.21 -14.61 -3.62
N THR A 919 29.61 -14.73 -2.44
CA THR A 919 28.55 -13.82 -1.97
C THR A 919 28.98 -13.06 -0.71
N GLY A 920 28.32 -11.94 -0.48
CA GLY A 920 28.47 -11.14 0.72
C GLY A 920 29.91 -10.64 0.94
N PRO A 921 30.32 -10.51 2.22
CA PRO A 921 31.64 -10.03 2.61
C PRO A 921 32.83 -10.84 2.06
N LEU A 922 32.61 -12.09 1.65
CA LEU A 922 33.66 -12.93 1.08
C LEU A 922 34.15 -12.42 -0.30
N SER A 923 33.34 -11.64 -1.01
CA SER A 923 33.73 -11.00 -2.27
C SER A 923 34.94 -10.06 -2.15
N ARG A 924 35.21 -9.56 -0.94
CA ARG A 924 36.38 -8.70 -0.63
C ARG A 924 37.67 -9.49 -0.40
N LEU A 925 37.61 -10.82 -0.32
CA LEU A 925 38.73 -11.66 0.09
C LEU A 925 39.39 -12.41 -1.10
N PRO A 926 40.72 -12.46 -1.17
CA PRO A 926 41.46 -13.00 -2.31
C PRO A 926 41.60 -14.53 -2.25
N LEU A 927 40.52 -15.28 -2.51
CA LEU A 927 40.55 -16.76 -2.55
C LEU A 927 41.68 -17.34 -3.40
N HIS A 928 42.02 -16.72 -4.53
CA HIS A 928 43.11 -17.14 -5.40
C HIS A 928 44.49 -17.13 -4.72
N ALA A 929 44.67 -16.29 -3.70
CA ALA A 929 45.90 -16.13 -2.92
C ALA A 929 45.85 -16.84 -1.56
N ALA A 930 44.78 -17.59 -1.24
CA ALA A 930 44.70 -18.31 0.02
C ALA A 930 45.82 -19.35 0.11
N GLY A 931 46.60 -19.31 1.20
CA GLY A 931 47.67 -20.29 1.42
C GLY A 931 48.80 -19.88 2.35
N TYR A 932 49.65 -20.87 2.63
CA TYR A 932 50.89 -20.72 3.39
C TYR A 932 52.05 -20.33 2.47
N HIS A 933 52.38 -19.05 2.38
CA HIS A 933 53.39 -18.54 1.44
C HIS A 933 54.82 -18.42 2.00
N LEU A 934 54.97 -18.22 3.32
CA LEU A 934 56.26 -17.94 3.96
C LEU A 934 56.93 -19.17 4.60
N SER A 935 56.26 -20.33 4.59
CA SER A 935 56.75 -21.56 5.20
C SER A 935 57.23 -22.58 4.15
N SER A 936 58.53 -22.83 4.11
CA SER A 936 59.13 -23.84 3.23
C SER A 936 58.71 -25.29 3.57
N ARG A 937 58.12 -25.52 4.76
CA ARG A 937 57.56 -26.82 5.17
C ARG A 937 56.17 -27.10 4.57
N HIS A 938 55.55 -26.13 3.88
CA HIS A 938 54.17 -26.19 3.39
C HIS A 938 54.04 -26.00 1.88
N LEU A 939 55.07 -26.34 1.11
CA LEU A 939 55.05 -26.37 -0.36
C LEU A 939 53.78 -27.08 -0.86
N GLY A 940 52.97 -26.40 -1.69
CA GLY A 940 51.72 -26.94 -2.25
C GLY A 940 50.45 -26.73 -1.39
N ARG A 941 50.52 -26.02 -0.25
CA ARG A 941 49.36 -25.57 0.54
C ARG A 941 48.94 -24.14 0.20
N THR A 942 48.75 -23.87 -1.09
CA THR A 942 48.23 -22.58 -1.58
C THR A 942 47.33 -22.82 -2.79
N VAL A 943 46.32 -21.98 -2.99
CA VAL A 943 45.42 -22.06 -4.15
C VAL A 943 46.20 -21.84 -5.44
N ILE A 944 47.05 -20.81 -5.48
CA ILE A 944 47.85 -20.44 -6.64
C ILE A 944 48.92 -21.48 -7.03
N ASP A 945 49.23 -22.47 -6.18
CA ASP A 945 50.08 -23.63 -6.55
C ASP A 945 49.27 -24.89 -6.84
N ARG A 946 47.93 -24.81 -6.93
CA ARG A 946 47.06 -25.94 -7.29
C ARG A 946 46.20 -25.66 -8.52
N VAL A 947 45.62 -24.47 -8.63
CA VAL A 947 44.64 -24.12 -9.67
C VAL A 947 44.86 -22.70 -10.20
N ILE A 948 44.49 -22.49 -11.46
CA ILE A 948 44.24 -21.14 -11.99
C ILE A 948 42.89 -20.67 -11.47
N SER A 949 42.80 -19.43 -11.02
CA SER A 949 41.58 -18.85 -10.45
C SER A 949 41.05 -17.73 -11.35
N SER A 950 39.79 -17.84 -11.73
CA SER A 950 38.98 -16.71 -12.24
C SER A 950 37.82 -16.46 -11.29
N TYR A 951 37.27 -15.25 -11.33
CA TYR A 951 36.07 -14.87 -10.60
C TYR A 951 34.92 -14.60 -11.57
N SER A 952 33.68 -14.74 -11.08
CA SER A 952 32.48 -14.26 -11.76
C SER A 952 31.52 -13.66 -10.75
N VAL A 953 30.81 -12.61 -11.17
CA VAL A 953 29.88 -11.85 -10.32
C VAL A 953 28.63 -12.66 -10.00
N SER A 954 28.14 -13.45 -10.97
CA SER A 954 27.00 -14.37 -10.84
C SER A 954 27.20 -15.60 -11.72
N LEU A 955 26.46 -16.68 -11.44
CA LEU A 955 26.41 -17.83 -12.34
C LEU A 955 25.70 -17.45 -13.64
N THR A 956 24.65 -16.63 -13.55
CA THR A 956 23.87 -16.14 -14.69
C THR A 956 24.77 -15.43 -15.70
N ALA A 957 25.59 -14.47 -15.24
CA ALA A 957 26.53 -13.75 -16.09
C ALA A 957 27.56 -14.68 -16.76
N LEU A 958 28.03 -15.70 -16.03
CA LEU A 958 28.98 -16.67 -16.55
C LEU A 958 28.35 -17.56 -17.64
N VAL A 959 27.14 -18.07 -17.40
CA VAL A 959 26.40 -18.91 -18.34
C VAL A 959 26.07 -18.13 -19.61
N GLN A 960 25.54 -16.91 -19.48
CA GLN A 960 25.19 -16.07 -20.62
C GLN A 960 26.42 -15.71 -21.46
N SER A 961 27.55 -15.36 -20.83
CA SER A 961 28.81 -15.10 -21.53
C SER A 961 29.23 -16.29 -22.41
N ARG A 962 29.03 -17.52 -21.94
CA ARG A 962 29.41 -18.74 -22.68
C ARG A 962 28.42 -19.13 -23.76
N LYS A 963 27.11 -19.07 -23.49
CA LYS A 963 26.05 -19.35 -24.48
C LYS A 963 26.21 -18.44 -25.70
N SER A 964 26.39 -17.15 -25.43
CA SER A 964 26.60 -16.09 -26.42
C SER A 964 27.73 -16.43 -27.41
N ILE A 965 28.81 -17.06 -26.96
CA ILE A 965 29.94 -17.48 -27.80
C ILE A 965 29.62 -18.78 -28.55
N GLN A 966 28.98 -19.76 -27.90
CA GLN A 966 28.55 -20.99 -28.58
C GLN A 966 27.61 -20.70 -29.76
N ASP A 967 26.70 -19.74 -29.61
CA ASP A 967 25.77 -19.39 -30.68
C ASP A 967 26.46 -18.62 -31.81
N GLN A 968 27.51 -17.84 -31.51
CA GLN A 968 28.38 -17.27 -32.54
C GLN A 968 29.11 -18.35 -33.35
N ILE A 969 29.69 -19.35 -32.67
CA ILE A 969 30.35 -20.49 -33.31
C ILE A 969 29.37 -21.26 -34.23
N LYS A 970 28.10 -21.39 -33.83
CA LYS A 970 27.06 -22.02 -34.66
C LYS A 970 26.66 -21.16 -35.86
N LEU A 971 26.54 -19.83 -35.71
CA LEU A 971 26.10 -18.92 -36.77
C LEU A 971 27.13 -18.78 -37.90
N GLU A 972 28.42 -18.76 -37.56
CA GLU A 972 29.49 -18.48 -38.52
C GLU A 972 29.85 -19.67 -39.43
N ARG A 973 29.29 -20.88 -39.19
CA ARG A 973 29.48 -22.11 -40.01
C ARG A 973 30.93 -22.49 -40.36
N GLU A 974 31.93 -21.88 -39.73
CA GLU A 974 33.35 -22.24 -39.78
C GLU A 974 33.83 -22.58 -38.36
N PRO A 975 34.80 -23.52 -38.21
CA PRO A 975 35.34 -23.87 -36.90
C PRO A 975 36.05 -22.65 -36.30
N ALA A 976 35.42 -22.04 -35.28
CA ALA A 976 35.93 -21.00 -34.37
C ALA A 976 37.32 -20.46 -34.73
N VAL A 977 37.40 -19.62 -35.76
CA VAL A 977 38.61 -18.85 -36.00
C VAL A 977 38.59 -17.73 -34.97
N TYR A 978 39.33 -17.93 -33.88
CA TYR A 978 39.70 -16.91 -32.93
C TYR A 978 39.93 -15.57 -33.65
N ARG A 979 39.05 -14.58 -33.43
CA ARG A 979 39.27 -13.24 -33.97
C ARG A 979 40.43 -12.63 -33.21
N LYS A 980 41.62 -12.67 -33.82
CA LYS A 980 42.82 -12.04 -33.27
C LYS A 980 42.54 -10.55 -33.02
N PRO A 981 42.86 -10.02 -31.83
CA PRO A 981 42.71 -8.59 -31.54
C PRO A 981 43.49 -7.75 -32.56
N GLU A 982 42.85 -6.75 -33.14
CA GLU A 982 43.44 -5.91 -34.20
C GLU A 982 43.71 -4.49 -33.72
N SER A 983 43.06 -4.07 -32.63
CA SER A 983 43.10 -2.71 -32.10
C SER A 983 43.27 -2.65 -30.58
N VAL A 984 44.16 -1.75 -30.12
CA VAL A 984 44.39 -1.47 -28.70
C VAL A 984 44.26 0.02 -28.38
N VAL A 985 43.47 0.34 -27.36
CA VAL A 985 43.36 1.68 -26.77
C VAL A 985 44.16 1.69 -25.48
N LEU A 986 45.12 2.62 -25.38
CA LEU A 986 46.01 2.78 -24.23
C LEU A 986 45.80 4.16 -23.61
N ILE A 987 45.40 4.17 -22.34
CA ILE A 987 45.27 5.39 -21.54
C ILE A 987 46.27 5.30 -20.38
N ALA A 988 47.11 6.32 -20.22
CA ALA A 988 48.04 6.44 -19.12
C ALA A 988 47.98 7.85 -18.52
N MET A 989 47.91 7.94 -17.19
CA MET A 989 47.98 9.22 -16.48
C MET A 989 49.43 9.70 -16.37
N GLU A 990 49.70 10.95 -16.78
CA GLU A 990 51.04 11.54 -16.73
C GLU A 990 51.51 11.86 -15.29
N GLU A 991 50.58 11.94 -14.34
CA GLU A 991 50.86 12.22 -12.93
C GLU A 991 51.50 11.03 -12.19
N LEU A 992 51.38 9.82 -12.73
CA LEU A 992 51.98 8.59 -12.17
C LEU A 992 53.35 8.32 -12.82
N TYR A 993 54.33 7.92 -12.02
CA TYR A 993 55.72 7.78 -12.47
C TYR A 993 55.89 6.65 -13.50
N ASN A 994 55.27 5.48 -13.27
CA ASN A 994 55.43 4.31 -14.12
C ASN A 994 54.29 4.12 -15.14
N ALA A 995 53.13 4.76 -14.98
CA ALA A 995 52.01 4.60 -15.93
C ALA A 995 52.36 4.96 -17.40
N PRO A 996 53.12 6.04 -17.70
CA PRO A 996 53.57 6.32 -19.06
C PRO A 996 54.58 5.29 -19.60
N GLU A 997 55.41 4.71 -18.72
CA GLU A 997 56.32 3.61 -19.07
C GLU A 997 55.53 2.34 -19.38
N GLU A 998 54.51 2.02 -18.57
CA GLU A 998 53.62 0.87 -18.75
C GLU A 998 52.93 0.90 -20.10
N ALA A 999 52.26 2.01 -20.43
CA ALA A 999 51.64 2.16 -21.73
C ALA A 999 52.65 2.08 -22.89
N ARG A 1000 53.89 2.54 -22.71
CA ARG A 1000 54.93 2.43 -23.75
C ARG A 1000 55.38 0.99 -23.96
N GLN A 1001 55.58 0.22 -22.90
CA GLN A 1001 55.96 -1.19 -23.00
C GLN A 1001 54.85 -2.01 -23.65
N ILE A 1002 53.60 -1.80 -23.24
CA ILE A 1002 52.45 -2.51 -23.79
C ILE A 1002 52.24 -2.13 -25.26
N ALA A 1003 52.40 -0.85 -25.64
CA ALA A 1003 52.36 -0.45 -27.04
C ALA A 1003 53.40 -1.18 -27.90
N ASN A 1004 54.61 -1.39 -27.37
CA ASN A 1004 55.66 -2.11 -28.08
C ASN A 1004 55.34 -3.62 -28.24
N ILE A 1005 54.80 -4.26 -27.20
CA ILE A 1005 54.38 -5.67 -27.24
C ILE A 1005 53.17 -5.84 -28.19
N CYS A 1006 52.18 -4.97 -28.13
CA CYS A 1006 51.04 -4.97 -29.04
C CYS A 1006 51.48 -4.78 -30.50
N ARG A 1007 52.45 -3.89 -30.76
CA ARG A 1007 53.01 -3.69 -32.10
C ARG A 1007 53.72 -4.95 -32.61
N SER A 1008 54.47 -5.67 -31.78
CA SER A 1008 55.09 -6.95 -32.18
C SER A 1008 54.07 -8.05 -32.43
N MET A 1009 52.85 -7.92 -31.89
CA MET A 1009 51.70 -8.79 -32.17
C MET A 1009 50.86 -8.36 -33.40
N SER A 1010 51.25 -7.29 -34.10
CA SER A 1010 50.49 -6.67 -35.19
C SER A 1010 49.14 -6.06 -34.77
N ILE A 1011 49.01 -5.64 -33.52
CA ILE A 1011 47.84 -4.92 -33.00
C ILE A 1011 48.04 -3.42 -33.23
N SER A 1012 47.12 -2.80 -33.96
CA SER A 1012 47.16 -1.38 -34.28
C SER A 1012 46.73 -0.51 -33.08
N ARG A 1013 47.31 0.68 -32.96
CA ARG A 1013 46.89 1.69 -31.98
C ARG A 1013 46.13 2.79 -32.72
N PRO A 1014 44.81 2.92 -32.55
CA PRO A 1014 44.06 4.05 -33.11
C PRO A 1014 44.56 5.37 -32.51
N GLU A 1015 44.57 6.45 -33.30
CA GLU A 1015 44.75 7.80 -32.76
C GLU A 1015 43.50 8.18 -31.95
N SER A 1016 43.54 8.01 -30.63
CA SER A 1016 42.46 8.41 -29.74
C SER A 1016 42.89 9.63 -28.91
N SER A 1017 42.15 10.73 -29.04
CA SER A 1017 42.31 11.91 -28.18
C SER A 1017 41.59 11.72 -26.84
N ARG A 1018 41.99 12.51 -25.83
CA ARG A 1018 41.52 12.47 -24.43
C ARG A 1018 40.00 12.70 -24.26
N GLN A 1019 39.33 13.29 -25.25
CA GLN A 1019 37.88 13.59 -25.27
C GLN A 1019 37.01 12.51 -25.96
N GLN A 1020 37.61 11.42 -26.46
CA GLN A 1020 36.92 10.40 -27.27
C GLN A 1020 36.95 8.99 -26.66
N VAL A 1021 37.21 8.83 -25.36
CA VAL A 1021 37.38 7.51 -24.73
C VAL A 1021 36.15 6.62 -24.88
N LEU A 1022 34.94 7.15 -24.72
CA LEU A 1022 33.68 6.40 -24.90
C LEU A 1022 33.50 5.92 -26.37
N GLU A 1023 33.87 6.74 -27.34
CA GLU A 1023 33.85 6.35 -28.77
C GLU A 1023 34.96 5.36 -29.12
N ALA A 1024 36.13 5.50 -28.49
CA ALA A 1024 37.24 4.57 -28.65
C ALA A 1024 36.91 3.19 -28.06
N LEU A 1025 36.17 3.12 -26.95
CA LEU A 1025 35.68 1.87 -26.36
C LEU A 1025 34.78 1.08 -27.32
N LYS A 1026 33.91 1.78 -28.08
CA LYS A 1026 33.07 1.16 -29.12
C LYS A 1026 33.88 0.53 -30.26
N CYS A 1027 35.12 0.98 -30.42
CA CYS A 1027 35.96 0.66 -31.57
C CYS A 1027 37.22 -0.16 -31.27
N CYS A 1028 37.43 -0.58 -30.02
CA CYS A 1028 38.63 -1.31 -29.60
C CYS A 1028 38.39 -2.81 -29.42
N ASP A 1029 39.46 -3.60 -29.47
CA ASP A 1029 39.44 -5.02 -29.07
C ASP A 1029 40.17 -5.22 -27.74
N ILE A 1030 41.15 -4.37 -27.43
CA ILE A 1030 41.81 -4.31 -26.12
C ILE A 1030 41.73 -2.89 -25.58
N PHE A 1031 41.25 -2.75 -24.35
CA PHE A 1031 41.28 -1.51 -23.59
C PHE A 1031 42.26 -1.67 -22.43
N HIS A 1032 43.30 -0.83 -22.37
CA HIS A 1032 44.24 -0.83 -21.26
C HIS A 1032 44.30 0.56 -20.63
N PHE A 1033 44.04 0.61 -19.33
CA PHE A 1033 44.03 1.83 -18.54
C PHE A 1033 45.08 1.74 -17.42
N ALA A 1034 46.00 2.70 -17.36
CA ALA A 1034 46.98 2.87 -16.29
C ALA A 1034 46.78 4.23 -15.60
N GLY A 1035 46.25 4.22 -14.38
CA GLY A 1035 45.79 5.44 -13.74
C GLY A 1035 45.13 5.24 -12.38
N HIS A 1036 44.38 6.25 -11.94
CA HIS A 1036 43.61 6.18 -10.70
C HIS A 1036 42.22 5.61 -10.96
N GLY A 1037 41.85 4.62 -10.15
CA GLY A 1037 40.47 4.18 -9.95
C GLY A 1037 39.98 4.70 -8.61
N THR A 1038 38.71 5.07 -8.54
CA THR A 1038 38.05 5.48 -7.30
C THR A 1038 36.76 4.70 -7.14
N SER A 1039 36.65 3.93 -6.06
CA SER A 1039 35.38 3.37 -5.60
C SER A 1039 34.67 4.40 -4.75
N ASN A 1040 33.40 4.63 -5.05
CA ASN A 1040 32.55 5.53 -4.28
C ASN A 1040 31.91 4.76 -3.10
N ASP A 1041 31.88 5.40 -1.94
CA ASP A 1041 31.52 4.79 -0.66
C ASP A 1041 30.00 4.89 -0.39
N GLU A 1042 29.28 5.72 -1.15
CA GLU A 1042 27.82 5.97 -1.03
C GLU A 1042 27.03 5.48 -2.25
N ASP A 1043 27.59 5.57 -3.46
CA ASP A 1043 26.94 5.14 -4.70
C ASP A 1043 27.92 4.39 -5.60
N PRO A 1044 27.87 3.04 -5.64
CA PRO A 1044 28.75 2.23 -6.47
C PRO A 1044 28.70 2.57 -7.97
N SER A 1045 27.59 3.12 -8.48
CA SER A 1045 27.45 3.50 -9.90
C SER A 1045 28.31 4.70 -10.30
N GLU A 1046 28.72 5.52 -9.32
CA GLU A 1046 29.62 6.66 -9.47
C GLU A 1046 31.11 6.28 -9.31
N SER A 1047 31.40 5.01 -9.02
CA SER A 1047 32.78 4.49 -9.05
C SER A 1047 33.36 4.67 -10.46
N SER A 1048 34.60 5.14 -10.55
CA SER A 1048 35.13 5.64 -11.82
C SER A 1048 36.63 5.50 -12.03
N LEU A 1049 37.02 5.47 -13.31
CA LEU A 1049 38.39 5.67 -13.75
C LEU A 1049 38.62 7.15 -14.04
N LYS A 1050 39.67 7.73 -13.45
CA LYS A 1050 40.02 9.15 -13.63
C LYS A 1050 40.68 9.32 -15.00
N LEU A 1051 40.04 10.06 -15.90
CA LEU A 1051 40.60 10.40 -17.20
C LEU A 1051 41.26 11.79 -17.15
N MET A 1052 40.40 12.82 -17.14
CA MET A 1052 40.54 14.27 -16.97
C MET A 1052 40.28 14.78 -15.56
N TYR A 1053 40.75 15.96 -15.17
CA TYR A 1053 39.87 16.85 -14.40
C TYR A 1053 39.11 17.73 -15.42
N PRO A 1054 37.77 17.74 -15.44
CA PRO A 1054 36.84 17.03 -14.55
C PRO A 1054 36.38 15.63 -15.04
N ASP A 1055 36.78 15.18 -16.24
CA ASP A 1055 36.20 14.00 -16.89
C ASP A 1055 36.54 12.63 -16.24
N ARG A 1056 35.51 11.81 -16.02
CA ARG A 1056 35.60 10.47 -15.41
C ARG A 1056 34.83 9.45 -16.23
N LEU A 1057 35.26 8.19 -16.22
CA LEU A 1057 34.50 7.07 -16.79
C LEU A 1057 33.87 6.29 -15.63
N THR A 1058 32.56 6.46 -15.40
CA THR A 1058 31.85 5.84 -14.29
C THR A 1058 31.30 4.46 -14.64
N VAL A 1059 30.95 3.67 -13.62
CA VAL A 1059 30.20 2.41 -13.77
C VAL A 1059 28.89 2.66 -14.52
N SER A 1060 28.16 3.73 -14.21
CA SER A 1060 26.93 4.09 -14.93
C SER A 1060 27.18 4.33 -16.44
N ASN A 1061 28.27 5.03 -16.80
CA ASN A 1061 28.58 5.23 -18.22
C ASN A 1061 28.80 3.91 -18.95
N LEU A 1062 29.42 2.92 -18.30
CA LEU A 1062 29.67 1.59 -18.88
C LEU A 1062 28.37 0.77 -19.02
N PHE A 1063 27.40 0.93 -18.12
CA PHE A 1063 26.09 0.28 -18.23
C PHE A 1063 25.22 0.82 -19.37
N GLU A 1064 25.40 2.08 -19.76
CA GLU A 1064 24.73 2.64 -20.94
C GLU A 1064 25.33 2.11 -22.26
N ILE A 1065 26.58 1.67 -22.24
CA ILE A 1065 27.26 1.15 -23.43
C ILE A 1065 26.92 -0.33 -23.64
N ASN A 1066 26.53 -0.69 -24.86
CA ASN A 1066 26.34 -2.07 -25.29
C ASN A 1066 27.37 -2.41 -26.38
N LEU A 1067 28.40 -3.17 -26.00
CA LEU A 1067 29.47 -3.67 -26.87
C LEU A 1067 29.25 -5.13 -27.30
N HIS A 1068 28.14 -5.79 -26.93
CA HIS A 1068 27.90 -7.22 -27.21
C HIS A 1068 27.84 -7.58 -28.70
N LYS A 1069 27.68 -6.59 -29.59
CA LYS A 1069 27.77 -6.79 -31.05
C LYS A 1069 29.20 -6.97 -31.53
N ARG A 1070 30.18 -6.32 -30.89
CA ARG A 1070 31.60 -6.34 -31.29
C ARG A 1070 32.45 -7.21 -30.37
N ARG A 1071 32.06 -7.33 -29.10
CA ARG A 1071 32.64 -8.19 -28.05
C ARG A 1071 34.15 -8.02 -27.91
N PRO A 1072 34.61 -6.86 -27.41
CA PRO A 1072 36.04 -6.64 -27.20
C PRO A 1072 36.65 -7.73 -26.31
N PHE A 1073 37.92 -8.04 -26.60
CA PHE A 1073 38.61 -9.20 -26.03
C PHE A 1073 39.03 -8.96 -24.58
N LEU A 1074 39.74 -7.87 -24.28
CA LEU A 1074 40.35 -7.65 -22.96
C LEU A 1074 40.24 -6.20 -22.49
N ALA A 1075 39.71 -5.99 -21.29
CA ALA A 1075 39.89 -4.77 -20.51
C ALA A 1075 40.93 -5.01 -19.40
N TYR A 1076 42.09 -4.35 -19.48
CA TYR A 1076 43.12 -4.40 -18.44
C TYR A 1076 43.10 -3.08 -17.66
N LEU A 1077 42.64 -3.15 -16.42
CA LEU A 1077 42.48 -2.01 -15.52
C LEU A 1077 43.64 -1.96 -14.53
N SER A 1078 44.73 -1.32 -14.93
CA SER A 1078 45.91 -1.04 -14.11
C SER A 1078 45.65 0.18 -13.22
N ALA A 1079 44.70 0.02 -12.30
CA ALA A 1079 44.22 1.07 -11.42
C ALA A 1079 43.77 0.49 -10.09
N CYS A 1080 43.83 1.29 -9.01
CA CYS A 1080 43.46 0.89 -7.66
C CYS A 1080 41.95 0.60 -7.53
N SER A 1081 41.60 -0.39 -6.70
CA SER A 1081 40.22 -0.65 -6.22
C SER A 1081 39.18 -0.87 -7.34
N THR A 1082 39.59 -1.38 -8.49
CA THR A 1082 38.67 -1.54 -9.64
C THR A 1082 37.64 -2.65 -9.46
N GLY A 1083 37.88 -3.58 -8.54
CA GLY A 1083 36.97 -4.65 -8.10
C GLY A 1083 36.41 -4.46 -6.69
N GLU A 1084 36.54 -3.27 -6.09
CA GLU A 1084 36.14 -3.03 -4.71
C GLU A 1084 34.71 -2.48 -4.61
N VAL A 1085 33.88 -3.11 -3.77
CA VAL A 1085 32.56 -2.59 -3.34
C VAL A 1085 32.61 -2.27 -1.85
N LYS A 1086 32.53 -0.99 -1.52
CA LYS A 1086 32.67 -0.51 -0.14
C LYS A 1086 31.37 -0.52 0.67
N GLN A 1087 30.23 -0.37 0.01
CA GLN A 1087 28.92 -0.40 0.67
C GLN A 1087 28.39 -1.83 0.79
N ASP A 1088 28.01 -2.23 2.01
CA ASP A 1088 27.51 -3.57 2.28
C ASP A 1088 26.15 -3.85 1.60
N ASP A 1089 25.32 -2.83 1.40
CA ASP A 1089 24.00 -2.96 0.76
C ASP A 1089 24.06 -3.35 -0.73
N PHE A 1090 25.20 -3.13 -1.39
CA PHE A 1090 25.36 -3.44 -2.82
C PHE A 1090 26.38 -4.54 -3.07
N ILE A 1091 26.86 -5.20 -2.01
CA ILE A 1091 27.92 -6.21 -2.13
C ILE A 1091 27.49 -7.41 -2.97
N ASP A 1092 26.21 -7.81 -2.85
CA ASP A 1092 25.61 -8.91 -3.62
C ASP A 1092 25.10 -8.45 -5.00
N GLU A 1093 25.08 -7.14 -5.27
CA GLU A 1093 24.87 -6.60 -6.62
C GLU A 1093 26.17 -6.61 -7.43
N GLY A 1094 27.34 -6.67 -6.79
CA GLY A 1094 28.63 -6.78 -7.47
C GLY A 1094 28.94 -5.61 -8.41
N LEU A 1095 28.44 -4.40 -8.10
CA LEU A 1095 28.63 -3.19 -8.89
C LEU A 1095 30.01 -2.59 -8.67
N HIS A 1096 30.97 -2.95 -9.53
CA HIS A 1096 32.32 -2.38 -9.54
C HIS A 1096 32.81 -2.23 -10.99
N LEU A 1097 33.92 -1.54 -11.21
CA LEU A 1097 34.40 -1.26 -12.58
C LEU A 1097 34.66 -2.54 -13.37
N ILE A 1098 35.23 -3.58 -12.75
CA ILE A 1098 35.50 -4.87 -13.43
C ILE A 1098 34.20 -5.50 -14.00
N SER A 1099 33.12 -5.56 -13.21
CA SER A 1099 31.84 -6.13 -13.65
C SER A 1099 31.15 -5.24 -14.67
N ALA A 1100 31.28 -3.91 -14.55
CA ALA A 1100 30.76 -2.96 -15.52
C ALA A 1100 31.37 -3.14 -16.92
N PHE A 1101 32.68 -3.39 -17.03
CA PHE A 1101 33.32 -3.73 -18.31
C PHE A 1101 32.85 -5.09 -18.86
N GLN A 1102 32.64 -6.08 -18.00
CA GLN A 1102 32.11 -7.39 -18.40
C GLN A 1102 30.68 -7.26 -18.96
N ILE A 1103 29.82 -6.51 -18.27
CA ILE A 1103 28.44 -6.21 -18.69
C ILE A 1103 28.41 -5.36 -19.96
N ALA A 1104 29.33 -4.40 -20.10
CA ALA A 1104 29.46 -3.62 -21.33
C ALA A 1104 29.73 -4.54 -22.54
N GLY A 1105 30.40 -5.68 -22.34
CA GLY A 1105 30.56 -6.73 -23.34
C GLY A 1105 32.01 -7.21 -23.55
N PHE A 1106 32.94 -6.91 -22.64
CA PHE A 1106 34.30 -7.45 -22.70
C PHE A 1106 34.34 -8.92 -22.26
N HIS A 1107 35.06 -9.76 -23.00
CA HIS A 1107 35.20 -11.20 -22.67
C HIS A 1107 36.08 -11.46 -21.44
N HIS A 1108 37.13 -10.65 -21.27
CA HIS A 1108 38.05 -10.72 -20.15
C HIS A 1108 38.28 -9.34 -19.56
N VAL A 1109 38.30 -9.28 -18.25
CA VAL A 1109 38.63 -8.09 -17.48
C VAL A 1109 39.63 -8.45 -16.40
N ILE A 1110 40.77 -7.77 -16.41
CA ILE A 1110 41.76 -7.85 -15.32
C ILE A 1110 41.71 -6.55 -14.54
N GLY A 1111 41.62 -6.64 -13.23
CA GLY A 1111 41.66 -5.48 -12.35
C GLY A 1111 42.23 -5.83 -10.98
N THR A 1112 41.96 -4.98 -10.00
CA THR A 1112 42.53 -5.07 -8.65
C THR A 1112 41.44 -4.97 -7.59
N LEU A 1113 41.55 -5.78 -6.54
CA LEU A 1113 40.60 -5.78 -5.41
C LEU A 1113 40.78 -4.56 -4.49
N TRP A 1114 41.99 -3.98 -4.42
CA TRP A 1114 42.30 -2.82 -3.58
C TRP A 1114 43.51 -2.03 -4.13
N GLU A 1115 44.02 -1.09 -3.33
CA GLU A 1115 45.14 -0.23 -3.70
C GLU A 1115 46.43 -1.01 -4.03
N VAL A 1116 47.06 -0.65 -5.15
CA VAL A 1116 48.27 -1.28 -5.69
C VAL A 1116 49.38 -0.24 -5.88
N ARG A 1117 50.64 -0.67 -5.74
CA ARG A 1117 51.79 0.19 -6.05
C ARG A 1117 52.00 0.27 -7.56
N ASP A 1118 52.18 1.50 -8.04
CA ASP A 1118 52.47 1.85 -9.44
C ASP A 1118 53.62 1.02 -10.05
N GLU A 1119 54.71 0.78 -9.31
CA GLU A 1119 55.82 -0.10 -9.77
C GLU A 1119 55.37 -1.56 -9.99
N THR A 1120 54.48 -2.08 -9.15
CA THR A 1120 54.01 -3.46 -9.25
C THR A 1120 53.03 -3.62 -10.42
N CYS A 1121 52.20 -2.61 -10.68
CA CYS A 1121 51.30 -2.52 -11.84
C CYS A 1121 52.05 -2.67 -13.17
N LEU A 1122 53.10 -1.87 -13.38
CA LEU A 1122 53.95 -1.94 -14.57
C LEU A 1122 54.46 -3.38 -14.80
N ARG A 1123 54.91 -4.04 -13.74
CA ARG A 1123 55.51 -5.38 -13.81
C ARG A 1123 54.47 -6.47 -14.07
N ALA A 1124 53.32 -6.39 -13.39
CA ALA A 1124 52.19 -7.28 -13.59
C ALA A 1124 51.69 -7.20 -15.05
N ALA A 1125 51.42 -5.99 -15.54
CA ALA A 1125 50.93 -5.77 -16.89
C ALA A 1125 51.94 -6.25 -17.94
N ALA A 1126 53.21 -5.88 -17.80
CA ALA A 1126 54.26 -6.36 -18.71
C ALA A 1126 54.37 -7.89 -18.74
N SER A 1127 54.26 -8.55 -17.59
CA SER A 1127 54.30 -10.02 -17.50
C SER A 1127 53.10 -10.68 -18.19
N VAL A 1128 51.90 -10.14 -17.99
CA VAL A 1128 50.67 -10.65 -18.61
C VAL A 1128 50.73 -10.54 -20.13
N TYR A 1129 51.04 -9.35 -20.66
CA TYR A 1129 51.15 -9.15 -22.12
C TYR A 1129 52.30 -9.95 -22.75
N LYS A 1130 53.42 -10.14 -22.06
CA LYS A 1130 54.53 -11.00 -22.55
C LYS A 1130 54.10 -12.46 -22.62
N SER A 1131 53.39 -12.97 -21.62
CA SER A 1131 52.92 -14.36 -21.61
C SER A 1131 51.93 -14.60 -22.75
N MET A 1132 50.94 -13.70 -22.90
CA MET A 1132 50.00 -13.75 -24.04
C MET A 1132 50.67 -13.59 -25.41
N HIS A 1133 51.81 -12.88 -25.49
CA HIS A 1133 52.58 -12.78 -26.72
C HIS A 1133 53.27 -14.11 -27.09
N VAL A 1134 53.78 -14.84 -26.10
CA VAL A 1134 54.48 -16.12 -26.29
C VAL A 1134 53.51 -17.26 -26.58
N ASP A 1135 52.45 -17.37 -25.78
CA ASP A 1135 51.52 -18.50 -25.82
C ASP A 1135 50.38 -18.30 -26.85
N GLY A 1136 50.26 -17.07 -27.37
CA GLY A 1136 49.17 -16.64 -28.22
C GLY A 1136 47.95 -16.20 -27.42
N MET A 1137 47.29 -15.13 -27.87
CA MET A 1137 46.06 -14.68 -27.24
C MET A 1137 44.93 -15.67 -27.55
N SER A 1138 44.31 -16.20 -26.50
CA SER A 1138 43.14 -17.07 -26.50
C SER A 1138 42.35 -16.85 -25.21
N HIS A 1139 41.10 -17.33 -25.12
CA HIS A 1139 40.30 -17.16 -23.91
C HIS A 1139 40.97 -17.74 -22.64
N GLY A 1140 41.57 -18.93 -22.75
CA GLY A 1140 42.31 -19.54 -21.62
C GLY A 1140 43.62 -18.83 -21.27
N SER A 1141 44.31 -18.26 -22.25
CA SER A 1141 45.64 -17.65 -22.06
C SER A 1141 45.63 -16.43 -21.12
N VAL A 1142 44.49 -15.73 -20.98
CA VAL A 1142 44.42 -14.51 -20.15
C VAL A 1142 44.51 -14.86 -18.67
N ALA A 1143 43.74 -15.85 -18.22
CA ALA A 1143 43.77 -16.33 -16.85
C ALA A 1143 45.12 -16.99 -16.51
N GLU A 1144 45.68 -17.76 -17.45
CA GLU A 1144 47.02 -18.35 -17.34
C GLU A 1144 48.11 -17.28 -17.21
N ALA A 1145 48.09 -16.26 -18.08
CA ALA A 1145 49.05 -15.16 -18.06
C ALA A 1145 49.01 -14.40 -16.75
N LEU A 1146 47.81 -14.11 -16.21
CA LEU A 1146 47.67 -13.49 -14.90
C LEU A 1146 48.18 -14.39 -13.78
N HIS A 1147 47.87 -15.69 -13.83
CA HIS A 1147 48.33 -16.67 -12.85
C HIS A 1147 49.87 -16.73 -12.81
N TYR A 1148 50.54 -16.81 -13.96
CA TYR A 1148 52.00 -16.81 -14.03
C TYR A 1148 52.61 -15.50 -13.53
N ALA A 1149 52.05 -14.35 -13.93
CA ALA A 1149 52.50 -13.05 -13.45
C ALA A 1149 52.39 -12.95 -11.92
N THR A 1150 51.26 -13.38 -11.36
CA THR A 1150 51.00 -13.37 -9.93
C THR A 1150 51.94 -14.32 -9.17
N ARG A 1151 52.21 -15.51 -9.70
CA ARG A 1151 53.18 -16.46 -9.11
C ARG A 1151 54.60 -15.90 -9.13
N GLN A 1152 55.00 -15.23 -10.20
CA GLN A 1152 56.31 -14.57 -10.28
C GLN A 1152 56.43 -13.48 -9.21
N LEU A 1153 55.44 -12.58 -9.12
CA LEU A 1153 55.43 -11.51 -8.13
C LEU A 1153 55.44 -12.06 -6.69
N ARG A 1154 54.70 -13.13 -6.44
CA ARG A 1154 54.73 -13.85 -5.15
C ARG A 1154 56.10 -14.43 -4.85
N GLY A 1155 56.75 -15.08 -5.82
CA GLY A 1155 58.09 -15.67 -5.64
C GLY A 1155 59.15 -14.63 -5.26
N GLU A 1156 59.10 -13.45 -5.88
CA GLU A 1156 59.99 -12.34 -5.57
C GLU A 1156 59.72 -11.73 -4.19
N TRP A 1157 58.45 -11.61 -3.81
CA TRP A 1157 58.07 -11.17 -2.46
C TRP A 1157 58.59 -12.14 -1.40
N VAL A 1158 58.44 -13.45 -1.60
CA VAL A 1158 59.01 -14.49 -0.70
C VAL A 1158 60.54 -14.40 -0.65
N ALA A 1159 61.21 -14.18 -1.79
CA ALA A 1159 62.66 -14.04 -1.84
C ALA A 1159 63.15 -12.83 -1.02
N ARG A 1160 62.50 -11.66 -1.19
CA ARG A 1160 62.82 -10.42 -0.44
C ARG A 1160 62.60 -10.56 1.06
N ASP A 1161 61.52 -11.22 1.49
CA ASP A 1161 61.28 -11.52 2.90
C ASP A 1161 62.36 -12.46 3.46
N SER A 1162 62.75 -13.49 2.71
CA SER A 1162 63.79 -14.43 3.10
C SER A 1162 65.17 -13.77 3.26
N GLU A 1163 65.52 -12.83 2.38
CA GLU A 1163 66.75 -12.03 2.46
C GLU A 1163 66.74 -11.09 3.67
N SER A 1164 65.60 -10.43 3.93
CA SER A 1164 65.41 -9.54 5.09
C SER A 1164 65.55 -10.31 6.42
N ARG A 1165 64.97 -11.52 6.50
CA ARG A 1165 65.12 -12.44 7.64
C ARG A 1165 66.54 -13.02 7.76
N GLY A 1166 67.25 -13.20 6.64
CA GLY A 1166 68.64 -13.66 6.58
C GLY A 1166 69.65 -12.61 7.06
N GLN A 1167 69.45 -11.33 6.72
CA GLN A 1167 70.30 -10.22 7.18
C GLN A 1167 70.20 -10.00 8.70
N LEU A 1168 69.02 -10.18 9.30
CA LEU A 1168 68.82 -10.15 10.76
C LEU A 1168 69.54 -11.28 11.50
N LYS A 1169 69.72 -12.46 10.86
CA LYS A 1169 70.52 -13.56 11.44
C LYS A 1169 72.03 -13.31 11.37
N TYR A 1170 72.51 -12.52 10.41
CA TYR A 1170 73.94 -12.21 10.25
C TYR A 1170 74.43 -11.07 11.17
N GLN A 1171 73.55 -10.22 11.70
CA GLN A 1171 73.91 -9.19 12.69
C GLN A 1171 74.09 -9.72 14.12
N ASN A 1172 73.73 -10.97 14.41
CA ASN A 1172 74.02 -11.63 15.69
C ASN A 1172 75.23 -12.56 15.57
N ARG A 1173 76.43 -11.98 15.40
CA ARG A 1173 77.69 -12.72 15.40
C ARG A 1173 78.74 -12.12 16.35
N GLU A 1174 78.34 -11.87 17.60
CA GLU A 1174 79.27 -11.86 18.74
C GLU A 1174 78.69 -12.64 19.93
N GLY A 1175 78.92 -13.95 19.89
CA GLY A 1175 79.41 -14.73 21.05
C GLY A 1175 78.53 -14.86 22.29
N LYS A 1176 77.52 -15.73 22.25
CA LYS A 1176 77.33 -16.81 23.25
C LYS A 1176 76.20 -17.76 22.82
N ILE A 1177 76.57 -19.02 22.63
CA ILE A 1177 75.63 -20.14 22.45
C ILE A 1177 75.28 -20.64 23.85
N GLU A 1178 74.02 -20.45 24.26
CA GLU A 1178 73.39 -21.32 25.26
C GLU A 1178 72.07 -21.82 24.69
N GLU A 1179 72.04 -23.10 24.34
CA GLU A 1179 70.83 -23.88 24.16
C GLU A 1179 70.18 -24.09 25.53
N LYS A 1180 69.02 -23.47 25.78
CA LYS A 1180 68.05 -23.99 26.76
C LYS A 1180 66.62 -23.88 26.23
N THR A 1181 66.09 -25.06 25.99
CA THR A 1181 64.71 -25.51 26.08
C THR A 1181 63.87 -24.77 27.14
N GLY A 1182 62.64 -24.42 26.80
CA GLY A 1182 61.61 -24.02 27.77
C GLY A 1182 60.93 -22.70 27.45
N GLU A 1183 59.68 -22.81 27.00
CA GLU A 1183 58.58 -21.84 27.06
C GLU A 1183 58.90 -20.47 27.69
N THR A 1184 58.98 -19.45 26.82
CA THR A 1184 58.40 -18.09 26.93
C THR A 1184 59.20 -17.16 26.03
N ARG A 1185 58.67 -16.86 24.84
CA ARG A 1185 59.07 -15.66 24.08
C ARG A 1185 57.83 -14.96 23.54
N LYS A 1186 57.41 -13.92 24.27
CA LYS A 1186 57.02 -12.66 23.63
C LYS A 1186 58.18 -12.25 22.72
N GLY A 1187 58.08 -12.59 21.44
CA GLY A 1187 59.09 -12.30 20.42
C GLY A 1187 58.51 -11.31 19.42
N ARG A 1188 59.15 -10.15 19.31
CA ARG A 1188 58.95 -9.12 18.27
C ARG A 1188 58.43 -9.71 16.96
N PHE A 1189 57.23 -9.31 16.54
CA PHE A 1189 56.76 -9.45 15.18
C PHE A 1189 57.74 -8.69 14.27
N VAL A 1190 58.42 -9.41 13.39
CA VAL A 1190 59.08 -8.79 12.23
C VAL A 1190 57.94 -8.42 11.29
N GLU A 1191 57.77 -7.13 11.00
CA GLU A 1191 56.75 -6.64 10.07
C GLU A 1191 56.90 -7.35 8.72
N GLU A 1192 55.87 -8.08 8.31
CA GLU A 1192 55.82 -8.68 6.99
C GLU A 1192 55.79 -7.59 5.93
N GLY A 1193 56.48 -7.81 4.80
CA GLY A 1193 56.39 -6.90 3.66
C GLY A 1193 54.96 -6.86 3.09
N PRO A 1194 54.47 -5.71 2.64
CA PRO A 1194 53.12 -5.56 2.10
C PRO A 1194 52.83 -6.47 0.88
N LEU A 1195 51.60 -7.01 0.82
CA LEU A 1195 51.15 -8.06 -0.11
C LEU A 1195 50.73 -7.54 -1.51
N PHE A 1196 51.56 -6.74 -2.18
CA PHE A 1196 51.20 -6.11 -3.47
C PHE A 1196 50.98 -7.07 -4.65
N TRP A 1197 51.32 -8.35 -4.51
CA TRP A 1197 51.09 -9.36 -5.55
C TRP A 1197 49.67 -9.94 -5.53
N VAL A 1198 48.96 -9.83 -4.41
CA VAL A 1198 47.63 -10.41 -4.16
C VAL A 1198 46.44 -9.70 -4.85
N PRO A 1199 46.43 -8.38 -5.09
CA PRO A 1199 45.19 -7.70 -5.47
C PRO A 1199 44.64 -8.08 -6.84
N TYR A 1200 45.46 -8.66 -7.72
CA TYR A 1200 45.11 -8.84 -9.13
C TYR A 1200 44.13 -9.99 -9.34
N VAL A 1201 43.00 -9.68 -9.97
CA VAL A 1201 41.94 -10.65 -10.25
C VAL A 1201 41.53 -10.62 -11.70
N HIS A 1202 41.14 -11.79 -12.21
CA HIS A 1202 40.60 -11.96 -13.55
C HIS A 1202 39.12 -12.33 -13.46
N TYR A 1203 38.28 -11.52 -14.11
CA TYR A 1203 36.87 -11.81 -14.36
C TYR A 1203 36.70 -12.05 -15.85
N GLY A 1204 36.07 -13.15 -16.22
CA GLY A 1204 35.90 -13.46 -17.63
C GLY A 1204 35.71 -14.94 -17.90
N MET A 1205 35.70 -15.25 -19.20
CA MET A 1205 35.63 -16.60 -19.75
C MET A 1205 36.74 -17.51 -19.25
#